data_AF-A0A9P9DLX1-F1
#
_entry.id   AF-A0A9P9DLX1-F1
#
_cell.length_a   1.000
_cell.length_b   1.000
_cell.length_c   1.000
_cell.angle_alpha   90.00
_cell.angle_beta   90.00
_cell.angle_gamma   90.00
#
_symmetry.space_group_name_H-M   'P 1'
#
loop_
_entity.id
_entity.type
_entity.pdbx_description
1 polymer ?
#
loop_
_entity_poly.entity_id
_entity_poly.type
_entity_poly.pdbx_seq_one_letter_code
_entity_poly.pdbx_strand_id
1 'polypeptide(L)'
;MSLFGAPRVEAMPSLVNLFGGDSLNLTCRTVARDRPQDFLDYLKQAWSLQGPLVLRNPTALTDLQNISVLCEDGKTHPLCKTYLPLPKLKYLQSRYMLSSESFPFIKLNPGSVTDNDLGEWAFLKNDIGVGAESDCMFFVNMLLCVKRHNPHNVQFPRRLLELYLRIHAVYNTSETTARIQQQLRYMFEKEAIIYARCGWWKPDGCVLESPCRLASKTILIPVPDDWEASKLEVAELKDFYSSTMGIQKLTHSILLNQLETLSQTKTMTDTSKVDFANNFYKALDTIRKHDLSALEAEMLRSEFADHPRIAIMSGGNLTWATSTACVWSPHLVDPEFNDLSTQYPEVKSFWVEYLGVDEINVGTLYHELLSLPAGKQSIEKAKSLMVAMSEDILIFGDRLNKDTLLHSAVFPVLQLDGDVKLHSIETAFAIADKKHLRDAFAGKLELLDFNPTQIWQIENFLVWADIETRYLSWNVEERIAFEGARFADGPIATLIPSIAEGLVRIAVHFQSPRATTPSAKEALLHALKHARVSLAQNMRSILVYSEERKLVEVDSPLLGVSIQGSDQLMVYLPENPDKRQLCWATSLPRRLVEWLMTHPETESAELLNEQTVSLVKSILMPFQNRSPTFVKDVLDAEGVVDVETLTASPYTLHDGMPVLGEGPSQASTTSKDDAPSPGTNRRKILPLRRKV
;
A
#
# COMPACT_ATOMS: atom_id res chain seq x y z
N MET A 1 -73.97 -62.41 38.46
CA MET A 1 -74.88 -62.93 37.42
C MET A 1 -75.07 -61.85 36.36
N SER A 2 -74.40 -62.00 35.22
CA SER A 2 -74.89 -61.69 33.86
C SER A 2 -73.69 -61.79 32.90
N LEU A 3 -73.50 -63.01 32.41
CA LEU A 3 -72.75 -63.32 31.20
C LEU A 3 -73.47 -62.72 30.00
N PHE A 4 -72.73 -62.12 29.07
CA PHE A 4 -72.84 -62.40 27.63
C PHE A 4 -71.60 -61.82 26.93
N GLY A 5 -70.54 -62.62 26.90
CA GLY A 5 -69.43 -62.43 25.97
C GLY A 5 -69.89 -62.86 24.58
N ALA A 6 -69.99 -61.91 23.66
CA ALA A 6 -69.99 -62.19 22.23
C ALA A 6 -68.53 -62.44 21.80
N PRO A 7 -68.24 -63.47 20.99
CA PRO A 7 -66.90 -63.68 20.46
C PRO A 7 -66.60 -62.52 19.50
N ARG A 8 -65.67 -61.63 19.87
CA ARG A 8 -65.02 -60.76 18.90
C ARG A 8 -64.28 -61.68 17.96
N VAL A 9 -64.81 -61.86 16.75
CA VAL A 9 -64.02 -62.33 15.62
C VAL A 9 -62.88 -61.31 15.49
N GLU A 10 -61.68 -61.69 15.91
CA GLU A 10 -60.47 -60.97 15.54
C GLU A 10 -60.41 -61.03 14.02
N ALA A 11 -60.86 -59.97 13.36
CA ALA A 11 -60.72 -59.82 11.93
C ALA A 11 -59.22 -59.94 11.62
N MET A 12 -58.85 -60.91 10.77
CA MET A 12 -57.45 -61.13 10.42
C MET A 12 -56.81 -59.82 9.97
N PRO A 13 -55.58 -59.52 10.41
CA PRO A 13 -54.84 -58.36 9.96
C PRO A 13 -54.79 -58.30 8.43
N SER A 14 -55.24 -57.18 7.86
CA SER A 14 -55.24 -56.94 6.41
C SER A 14 -54.47 -55.67 6.05
N LEU A 15 -53.47 -55.80 5.19
CA LEU A 15 -52.63 -54.72 4.65
C LEU A 15 -53.20 -54.15 3.36
N VAL A 16 -53.79 -54.99 2.51
CA VAL A 16 -54.36 -54.59 1.21
C VAL A 16 -55.84 -54.97 1.11
N ASN A 17 -56.58 -54.31 0.21
CA ASN A 17 -57.97 -54.66 -0.07
C ASN A 17 -58.03 -55.87 -1.01
N LEU A 18 -58.58 -56.99 -0.54
CA LEU A 18 -58.68 -58.23 -1.32
C LEU A 18 -59.65 -58.14 -2.53
N PHE A 19 -60.50 -57.11 -2.59
CA PHE A 19 -61.56 -56.94 -3.59
C PHE A 19 -61.37 -55.74 -4.54
N GLY A 20 -60.13 -55.29 -4.72
CA GLY A 20 -59.78 -54.24 -5.69
C GLY A 20 -59.60 -52.87 -5.04
N GLY A 21 -58.37 -52.36 -5.12
CA GLY A 21 -57.97 -51.03 -4.68
C GLY A 21 -56.45 -50.92 -4.68
N ASP A 22 -55.91 -49.85 -5.26
CA ASP A 22 -54.46 -49.65 -5.40
C ASP A 22 -53.76 -49.16 -4.12
N SER A 23 -54.52 -48.90 -3.05
CA SER A 23 -54.02 -48.33 -1.79
C SER A 23 -54.06 -49.32 -0.62
N LEU A 24 -53.29 -49.03 0.42
CA LEU A 24 -53.38 -49.76 1.71
C LEU A 24 -54.81 -49.79 2.25
N ASN A 25 -55.16 -50.91 2.90
CA ASN A 25 -56.42 -51.09 3.59
C ASN A 25 -56.63 -50.00 4.65
N LEU A 26 -57.84 -49.43 4.71
CA LEU A 26 -58.20 -48.38 5.67
C LEU A 26 -57.94 -48.82 7.12
N THR A 27 -58.18 -50.10 7.44
CA THR A 27 -57.94 -50.68 8.77
C THR A 27 -56.45 -50.61 9.15
N CYS A 28 -55.53 -50.87 8.22
CA CYS A 28 -54.09 -50.76 8.45
C CYS A 28 -53.69 -49.31 8.80
N ARG A 29 -54.22 -48.33 8.07
CA ARG A 29 -53.99 -46.89 8.36
C ARG A 29 -54.58 -46.46 9.71
N THR A 30 -55.76 -46.96 10.06
CA THR A 30 -56.39 -46.63 11.37
C THR A 30 -55.65 -47.25 12.53
N VAL A 31 -55.12 -48.48 12.41
CA VAL A 31 -54.33 -49.11 13.48
C VAL A 31 -53.03 -48.33 13.69
N ALA A 32 -52.34 -47.95 12.63
CA ALA A 32 -51.14 -47.13 12.75
C ALA A 32 -51.37 -45.79 13.46
N ARG A 33 -52.51 -45.13 13.18
CA ARG A 33 -52.88 -43.83 13.77
C ARG A 33 -53.36 -43.96 15.22
N ASP A 34 -54.27 -44.89 15.48
CA ASP A 34 -55.01 -44.96 16.73
C ASP A 34 -54.32 -45.86 17.78
N ARG A 35 -53.43 -46.77 17.34
CA ARG A 35 -52.66 -47.70 18.18
C ARG A 35 -51.23 -47.90 17.65
N PRO A 36 -50.40 -46.84 17.61
CA PRO A 36 -49.05 -46.93 17.07
C PRO A 36 -48.15 -47.95 17.80
N GLN A 37 -48.44 -48.24 19.07
CA GLN A 37 -47.73 -49.25 19.87
C GLN A 37 -48.00 -50.70 19.41
N ASP A 38 -49.17 -50.99 18.85
CA ASP A 38 -49.57 -52.34 18.43
C ASP A 38 -49.31 -52.56 16.93
N PHE A 39 -48.97 -51.50 16.19
CA PHE A 39 -48.91 -51.52 14.73
C PHE A 39 -47.81 -52.45 14.19
N LEU A 40 -46.64 -52.52 14.82
CA LEU A 40 -45.55 -53.37 14.35
C LEU A 40 -45.88 -54.86 14.48
N ASP A 41 -46.55 -55.25 15.57
CA ASP A 41 -47.02 -56.62 15.77
C ASP A 41 -48.16 -56.95 14.78
N TYR A 42 -49.07 -56.00 14.53
CA TYR A 42 -50.08 -56.11 13.47
C TYR A 42 -49.43 -56.31 12.09
N LEU A 43 -48.43 -55.49 11.76
CA LEU A 43 -47.72 -55.54 10.49
C LEU A 43 -47.02 -56.88 10.32
N LYS A 44 -46.31 -57.36 11.36
CA LYS A 44 -45.64 -58.65 11.38
C LYS A 44 -46.59 -59.82 11.10
N GLN A 45 -47.75 -59.86 11.77
CA GLN A 45 -48.75 -60.92 11.56
C GLN A 45 -49.30 -60.87 10.12
N ALA A 46 -49.64 -59.68 9.64
CA ALA A 46 -50.22 -59.50 8.32
C ALA A 46 -49.22 -59.74 7.16
N TRP A 47 -47.93 -59.47 7.39
CA TRP A 47 -46.89 -59.57 6.37
C TRP A 47 -46.70 -61.00 5.87
N SER A 48 -46.81 -61.99 6.78
CA SER A 48 -46.67 -63.41 6.45
C SER A 48 -47.65 -63.88 5.37
N LEU A 49 -48.83 -63.27 5.30
CA LEU A 49 -49.91 -63.63 4.36
C LEU A 49 -50.03 -62.66 3.19
N GLN A 50 -49.82 -61.36 3.42
CA GLN A 50 -50.13 -60.30 2.45
C GLN A 50 -48.90 -59.52 1.95
N GLY A 51 -47.70 -59.77 2.49
CA GLY A 51 -46.45 -59.14 2.06
C GLY A 51 -46.18 -59.26 0.55
N PRO A 52 -46.33 -60.45 -0.08
CA PRO A 52 -46.16 -60.61 -1.52
C PRO A 52 -47.14 -59.79 -2.36
N LEU A 53 -48.33 -59.49 -1.84
CA LEU A 53 -49.32 -58.64 -2.53
C LEU A 53 -48.93 -57.16 -2.44
N VAL A 54 -48.40 -56.72 -1.30
CA VAL A 54 -47.88 -55.35 -1.12
C VAL A 54 -46.69 -55.12 -2.04
N LEU A 55 -45.77 -56.08 -2.16
CA LEU A 55 -44.58 -55.93 -3.03
C LEU A 55 -44.92 -55.85 -4.53
N ARG A 56 -46.04 -56.45 -4.95
CA ARG A 56 -46.54 -56.35 -6.33
C ARG A 56 -47.26 -55.03 -6.62
N ASN A 57 -47.56 -54.24 -5.59
CA ASN A 57 -48.23 -52.95 -5.71
C ASN A 57 -47.30 -51.81 -5.19
N PRO A 58 -46.61 -51.11 -6.10
CA PRO A 58 -45.70 -50.02 -5.73
C PRO A 58 -46.34 -48.90 -4.91
N THR A 59 -47.61 -48.59 -5.19
CA THR A 59 -48.36 -47.55 -4.46
C THR A 59 -48.62 -47.97 -3.02
N ALA A 60 -49.06 -49.21 -2.80
CA ALA A 60 -49.29 -49.75 -1.46
C ALA A 60 -47.99 -49.88 -0.65
N LEU A 61 -46.88 -50.27 -1.29
CA LEU A 61 -45.57 -50.33 -0.65
C LEU A 61 -45.09 -48.92 -0.24
N THR A 62 -45.22 -47.94 -1.14
CA THR A 62 -44.86 -46.54 -0.87
C THR A 62 -45.71 -45.95 0.25
N ASP A 63 -47.02 -46.23 0.25
CA ASP A 63 -47.93 -45.85 1.31
C ASP A 63 -47.49 -46.44 2.66
N LEU A 64 -47.10 -47.72 2.69
CA LEU A 64 -46.67 -48.42 3.90
C LEU A 64 -45.37 -47.87 4.45
N GLN A 65 -44.41 -47.64 3.56
CA GLN A 65 -43.13 -47.00 3.88
C GLN A 65 -43.30 -45.64 4.55
N ASN A 66 -44.36 -44.90 4.20
CA ASN A 66 -44.65 -43.58 4.76
C ASN A 66 -45.52 -43.62 6.03
N ILE A 67 -45.95 -44.80 6.50
CA ILE A 67 -46.67 -44.91 7.77
C ILE A 67 -45.73 -44.58 8.93
N SER A 68 -46.16 -43.68 9.80
CA SER A 68 -45.43 -43.32 11.02
C SER A 68 -45.57 -44.41 12.08
N VAL A 69 -44.44 -44.93 12.57
CA VAL A 69 -44.38 -45.96 13.60
C VAL A 69 -43.70 -45.45 14.86
N LEU A 70 -44.04 -46.03 16.02
CA LEU A 70 -43.46 -45.65 17.30
C LEU A 70 -41.98 -46.08 17.39
N CYS A 71 -41.12 -45.14 17.75
CA CYS A 71 -39.69 -45.35 17.95
C CYS A 71 -39.31 -45.34 19.44
N GLU A 72 -38.09 -45.77 19.75
CA GLU A 72 -37.53 -45.81 21.10
C GLU A 72 -37.40 -44.42 21.74
N ASP A 73 -37.34 -43.35 20.93
CA ASP A 73 -37.35 -41.95 21.36
C ASP A 73 -38.72 -41.45 21.84
N GLY A 74 -39.74 -42.33 21.81
CA GLY A 74 -41.12 -42.01 22.20
C GLY A 74 -41.89 -41.21 21.14
N LYS A 75 -41.30 -40.94 19.98
CA LYS A 75 -41.94 -40.22 18.86
C LYS A 75 -42.30 -41.20 17.75
N THR A 76 -43.14 -40.74 16.83
CA THR A 76 -43.50 -41.52 15.64
C THR A 76 -42.75 -41.01 14.42
N HIS A 77 -42.11 -41.91 13.66
CA HIS A 77 -41.37 -41.58 12.44
C HIS A 77 -41.82 -42.47 11.28
N PRO A 78 -41.82 -41.97 10.02
CA PRO A 78 -42.14 -42.79 8.86
C PRO A 78 -41.26 -44.03 8.79
N LEU A 79 -41.84 -45.19 8.52
CA LEU A 79 -41.15 -46.49 8.55
C LEU A 79 -39.87 -46.49 7.69
N CYS A 80 -39.90 -45.89 6.50
CA CYS A 80 -38.73 -45.76 5.61
C CYS A 80 -37.61 -44.84 6.11
N LYS A 81 -37.84 -44.10 7.20
CA LYS A 81 -36.86 -43.21 7.86
C LYS A 81 -36.41 -43.74 9.22
N THR A 82 -36.76 -44.99 9.55
CA THR A 82 -36.41 -45.63 10.82
C THR A 82 -35.34 -46.70 10.64
N TYR A 83 -34.71 -47.07 11.75
CA TYR A 83 -33.68 -48.11 11.80
C TYR A 83 -34.05 -49.22 12.79
N LEU A 84 -33.60 -50.44 12.51
CA LEU A 84 -33.72 -51.55 13.47
C LEU A 84 -32.83 -51.28 14.70
N PRO A 85 -33.31 -51.59 15.92
CA PRO A 85 -32.59 -51.37 17.17
C PRO A 85 -31.44 -52.38 17.40
N LEU A 86 -30.60 -52.62 16.38
CA LEU A 86 -29.50 -53.59 16.42
C LEU A 86 -28.37 -53.15 17.37
N PRO A 87 -27.74 -54.06 18.14
CA PRO A 87 -26.70 -53.72 19.09
C PRO A 87 -25.54 -52.91 18.47
N LYS A 88 -25.07 -53.28 17.28
CA LYS A 88 -24.01 -52.54 16.57
C LYS A 88 -24.44 -51.10 16.23
N LEU A 89 -25.67 -50.90 15.76
CA LEU A 89 -26.16 -49.57 15.40
C LEU A 89 -26.38 -48.69 16.64
N LYS A 90 -26.88 -49.26 17.74
CA LYS A 90 -26.99 -48.57 19.03
C LYS A 90 -25.64 -48.15 19.58
N TYR A 91 -24.64 -49.02 19.49
CA TYR A 91 -23.26 -48.67 19.87
C TYR A 91 -22.75 -47.48 19.05
N LEU A 92 -22.90 -47.52 17.72
CA LEU A 92 -22.47 -46.41 16.87
C LEU A 92 -23.24 -45.10 17.16
N GLN A 93 -24.55 -45.18 17.40
CA GLN A 93 -25.34 -44.01 17.80
C GLN A 93 -24.81 -43.42 19.11
N SER A 94 -24.57 -44.24 20.13
CA SER A 94 -24.05 -43.78 21.42
C SER A 94 -22.65 -43.17 21.35
N ARG A 95 -21.86 -43.54 20.33
CA ARG A 95 -20.52 -42.99 20.09
C ARG A 95 -20.56 -41.56 19.54
N TYR A 96 -21.46 -41.28 18.62
CA TYR A 96 -21.49 -39.99 17.90
C TYR A 96 -22.56 -39.01 18.39
N MET A 97 -23.62 -39.51 19.01
CA MET A 97 -24.74 -38.72 19.49
C MET A 97 -24.76 -38.63 21.01
N LEU A 98 -25.11 -37.45 21.52
CA LEU A 98 -25.26 -37.22 22.97
C LEU A 98 -26.56 -37.85 23.48
N SER A 99 -26.65 -38.08 24.79
CA SER A 99 -27.84 -38.67 25.42
C SER A 99 -29.11 -37.84 25.26
N SER A 100 -28.98 -36.52 25.04
CA SER A 100 -30.09 -35.60 24.73
C SER A 100 -30.56 -35.68 23.28
N GLU A 101 -29.84 -36.38 22.40
CA GLU A 101 -30.10 -36.44 20.97
C GLU A 101 -30.73 -37.78 20.60
N SER A 102 -31.94 -37.71 20.04
CA SER A 102 -32.71 -38.90 19.67
C SER A 102 -32.42 -39.38 18.25
N PHE A 103 -32.36 -40.70 18.07
CA PHE A 103 -32.25 -41.38 16.77
C PHE A 103 -33.45 -42.32 16.57
N PRO A 104 -34.04 -42.41 15.36
CA PRO A 104 -35.31 -43.10 15.14
C PRO A 104 -35.15 -44.63 15.03
N PHE A 105 -34.76 -45.28 16.12
CA PHE A 105 -34.82 -46.74 16.22
C PHE A 105 -36.26 -47.20 16.43
N ILE A 106 -36.73 -48.16 15.64
CA ILE A 106 -38.07 -48.74 15.79
C ILE A 106 -38.19 -49.38 17.18
N LYS A 107 -39.33 -49.14 17.85
CA LYS A 107 -39.61 -49.74 19.16
C LYS A 107 -40.03 -51.20 18.99
N LEU A 108 -39.12 -52.13 19.26
CA LEU A 108 -39.37 -53.57 19.31
C LEU A 108 -39.21 -54.11 20.74
N ASN A 109 -39.75 -55.29 21.01
CA ASN A 109 -39.51 -55.95 22.30
C ASN A 109 -38.01 -56.26 22.48
N PRO A 110 -37.44 -56.06 23.67
CA PRO A 110 -36.00 -56.29 23.91
C PRO A 110 -35.58 -57.71 23.49
N GLY A 111 -34.49 -57.82 22.73
CA GLY A 111 -33.97 -59.10 22.24
C GLY A 111 -34.66 -59.67 21.00
N SER A 112 -35.63 -58.97 20.41
CA SER A 112 -36.34 -59.46 19.20
C SER A 112 -35.49 -59.51 17.93
N VAL A 113 -34.38 -58.78 17.90
CA VAL A 113 -33.43 -58.73 16.77
C VAL A 113 -32.01 -58.67 17.31
N THR A 114 -31.10 -59.36 16.64
CA THR A 114 -29.65 -59.31 16.90
C THR A 114 -28.91 -58.96 15.61
N ASP A 115 -27.62 -58.62 15.70
CA ASP A 115 -26.84 -58.25 14.51
C ASP A 115 -26.76 -59.38 13.46
N ASN A 116 -26.88 -60.65 13.88
CA ASN A 116 -26.78 -61.82 13.01
C ASN A 116 -28.13 -62.47 12.67
N ASP A 117 -29.18 -62.17 13.43
CA ASP A 117 -30.49 -62.78 13.27
C ASP A 117 -31.60 -61.75 13.47
N LEU A 118 -32.33 -61.48 12.38
CA LEU A 118 -33.49 -60.60 12.35
C LEU A 118 -34.81 -61.38 12.59
N GLY A 119 -34.75 -62.71 12.60
CA GLY A 119 -35.90 -63.60 12.77
C GLY A 119 -37.08 -63.22 11.87
N GLU A 120 -38.27 -63.13 12.49
CA GLU A 120 -39.53 -62.79 11.83
C GLU A 120 -39.61 -61.31 11.39
N TRP A 121 -38.62 -60.49 11.74
CA TRP A 121 -38.54 -59.07 11.35
C TRP A 121 -37.67 -58.82 10.10
N ALA A 122 -37.12 -59.87 9.48
CA ALA A 122 -36.26 -59.75 8.30
C ALA A 122 -36.91 -58.96 7.15
N PHE A 123 -38.24 -59.04 7.02
CA PHE A 123 -38.98 -58.30 5.99
C PHE A 123 -38.90 -56.77 6.15
N LEU A 124 -38.73 -56.25 7.38
CA LEU A 124 -38.57 -54.81 7.60
C LEU A 124 -37.35 -54.29 6.84
N LYS A 125 -36.24 -55.04 6.89
CA LYS A 125 -35.03 -54.73 6.14
C LYS A 125 -35.22 -55.01 4.65
N ASN A 126 -35.57 -56.25 4.31
CA ASN A 126 -35.45 -56.76 2.94
C ASN A 126 -36.51 -56.21 1.98
N ASP A 127 -37.73 -56.01 2.49
CA ASP A 127 -38.90 -55.73 1.65
C ASP A 127 -39.40 -54.29 1.82
N ILE A 128 -39.32 -53.75 3.04
CA ILE A 128 -39.85 -52.41 3.38
C ILE A 128 -38.77 -51.33 3.31
N GLY A 129 -37.51 -51.67 3.54
CA GLY A 129 -36.39 -50.72 3.50
C GLY A 129 -36.13 -49.98 4.82
N VAL A 130 -36.48 -50.59 5.96
CA VAL A 130 -36.01 -50.13 7.28
C VAL A 130 -34.50 -50.30 7.35
N GLY A 131 -33.80 -49.26 7.82
CA GLY A 131 -32.35 -49.28 7.90
C GLY A 131 -31.84 -50.34 8.89
N ALA A 132 -30.92 -51.18 8.45
CA ALA A 132 -30.33 -52.25 9.27
C ALA A 132 -28.80 -52.31 9.17
N GLU A 133 -28.20 -51.40 8.41
CA GLU A 133 -26.77 -51.42 8.10
C GLU A 133 -26.11 -50.11 8.51
N SER A 134 -24.82 -50.19 8.83
CA SER A 134 -23.98 -49.02 9.13
C SER A 134 -23.40 -48.44 7.83
N ASP A 135 -24.27 -48.06 6.90
CA ASP A 135 -23.93 -47.51 5.58
C ASP A 135 -23.73 -45.98 5.64
N CYS A 136 -23.45 -45.35 4.49
CA CYS A 136 -23.29 -43.89 4.42
C CYS A 136 -24.56 -43.16 4.92
N MET A 137 -25.74 -43.66 4.57
CA MET A 137 -27.01 -43.02 4.91
C MET A 137 -27.33 -43.08 6.40
N PHE A 138 -26.90 -44.13 7.11
CA PHE A 138 -26.96 -44.21 8.56
C PHE A 138 -26.18 -43.09 9.24
N PHE A 139 -24.94 -42.84 8.81
CA PHE A 139 -24.12 -41.74 9.36
C PHE A 139 -24.66 -40.35 8.95
N VAL A 140 -25.19 -40.20 7.74
CA VAL A 140 -25.87 -38.96 7.33
C VAL A 140 -27.13 -38.70 8.16
N ASN A 141 -27.92 -39.73 8.45
CA ASN A 141 -29.10 -39.60 9.31
C ASN A 141 -28.71 -39.23 10.75
N MET A 142 -27.56 -39.69 11.26
CA MET A 142 -27.03 -39.21 12.53
C MET A 142 -26.69 -37.72 12.47
N LEU A 143 -26.00 -37.24 11.41
CA LEU A 143 -25.73 -35.80 11.22
C LEU A 143 -27.03 -34.98 11.20
N LEU A 144 -28.08 -35.48 10.51
CA LEU A 144 -29.39 -34.82 10.48
C LEU A 144 -30.01 -34.73 11.87
N CYS A 145 -29.94 -35.81 12.66
CA CYS A 145 -30.40 -35.78 14.04
C CYS A 145 -29.60 -34.79 14.89
N VAL A 146 -28.27 -34.78 14.79
CA VAL A 146 -27.43 -33.81 15.52
C VAL A 146 -27.82 -32.38 15.14
N LYS A 147 -27.96 -32.07 13.85
CA LYS A 147 -28.41 -30.75 13.38
C LYS A 147 -29.78 -30.36 13.93
N ARG A 148 -30.76 -31.27 13.92
CA ARG A 148 -32.12 -30.99 14.43
C ARG A 148 -32.13 -30.63 15.92
N HIS A 149 -31.29 -31.28 16.71
CA HIS A 149 -31.19 -30.98 18.15
C HIS A 149 -30.27 -29.77 18.43
N ASN A 150 -29.34 -29.47 17.53
CA ASN A 150 -28.32 -28.43 17.67
C ASN A 150 -28.28 -27.51 16.43
N PRO A 151 -29.34 -26.73 16.16
CA PRO A 151 -29.45 -25.96 14.93
C PRO A 151 -28.48 -24.77 14.84
N HIS A 152 -27.96 -24.30 15.98
CA HIS A 152 -27.10 -23.11 16.04
C HIS A 152 -25.67 -23.42 16.48
N ASN A 153 -25.52 -24.23 17.53
CA ASN A 153 -24.21 -24.55 18.10
C ASN A 153 -24.17 -26.03 18.50
N VAL A 154 -23.16 -26.75 18.00
CA VAL A 154 -22.96 -28.17 18.27
C VAL A 154 -21.93 -28.34 19.39
N GLN A 155 -22.36 -28.96 20.48
CA GLN A 155 -21.43 -29.32 21.57
C GLN A 155 -20.50 -30.44 21.11
N PHE A 156 -19.21 -30.33 21.48
CA PHE A 156 -18.15 -31.29 21.15
C PHE A 156 -18.06 -31.60 19.64
N PRO A 157 -17.74 -30.60 18.79
CA PRO A 157 -17.79 -30.75 17.34
C PRO A 157 -16.80 -31.77 16.76
N ARG A 158 -15.82 -32.22 17.54
CA ARG A 158 -14.97 -33.39 17.24
C ARG A 158 -15.77 -34.60 16.74
N ARG A 159 -16.97 -34.85 17.26
CA ARG A 159 -17.82 -35.97 16.79
C ARG A 159 -18.35 -35.78 15.36
N LEU A 160 -18.51 -34.55 14.90
CA LEU A 160 -18.87 -34.25 13.51
C LEU A 160 -17.72 -34.54 12.56
N LEU A 161 -16.49 -34.19 12.97
CA LEU A 161 -15.28 -34.58 12.25
C LEU A 161 -15.24 -36.10 12.04
N GLU A 162 -15.37 -36.87 13.12
CA GLU A 162 -15.37 -38.33 13.04
C GLU A 162 -16.51 -38.85 12.15
N LEU A 163 -17.70 -38.24 12.19
CA LEU A 163 -18.81 -38.60 11.31
C LEU A 163 -18.51 -38.33 9.83
N TYR A 164 -17.94 -37.17 9.48
CA TYR A 164 -17.56 -36.87 8.10
C TYR A 164 -16.50 -37.83 7.59
N LEU A 165 -15.46 -38.09 8.39
CA LEU A 165 -14.42 -39.06 8.05
C LEU A 165 -14.98 -40.48 7.93
N ARG A 166 -15.93 -40.85 8.79
CA ARG A 166 -16.59 -42.16 8.72
C ARG A 166 -17.44 -42.31 7.46
N ILE A 167 -18.19 -41.28 7.08
CA ILE A 167 -18.93 -41.25 5.81
C ILE A 167 -17.95 -41.43 4.65
N HIS A 168 -16.83 -40.70 4.65
CA HIS A 168 -15.80 -40.81 3.61
C HIS A 168 -15.20 -42.21 3.53
N ALA A 169 -14.85 -42.81 4.67
CA ALA A 169 -14.29 -44.15 4.74
C ALA A 169 -15.26 -45.20 4.19
N VAL A 170 -16.54 -45.14 4.59
CA VAL A 170 -17.56 -46.09 4.12
C VAL A 170 -17.84 -45.91 2.62
N TYR A 171 -17.86 -44.66 2.15
CA TYR A 171 -17.98 -44.32 0.74
C TYR A 171 -16.85 -44.94 -0.10
N ASN A 172 -15.60 -44.76 0.33
CA ASN A 172 -14.42 -45.28 -0.39
C ASN A 172 -14.37 -46.81 -0.43
N THR A 173 -14.98 -47.50 0.52
CA THR A 173 -15.07 -48.96 0.53
C THR A 173 -16.23 -49.53 -0.28
N SER A 174 -17.13 -48.69 -0.81
CA SER A 174 -18.32 -49.13 -1.52
C SER A 174 -18.04 -49.43 -2.99
N GLU A 175 -18.60 -50.51 -3.52
CA GLU A 175 -18.50 -50.89 -4.94
C GLU A 175 -19.31 -49.94 -5.88
N THR A 176 -20.30 -49.22 -5.34
CA THR A 176 -21.22 -48.36 -6.14
C THR A 176 -21.04 -46.87 -5.82
N THR A 177 -19.81 -46.37 -5.97
CA THR A 177 -19.43 -45.00 -5.56
C THR A 177 -20.26 -43.90 -6.24
N ALA A 178 -20.49 -43.94 -7.55
CA ALA A 178 -21.15 -42.84 -8.28
C ALA A 178 -22.59 -42.52 -7.78
N ARG A 179 -23.43 -43.56 -7.57
CA ARG A 179 -24.81 -43.37 -7.10
C ARG A 179 -24.84 -42.86 -5.66
N ILE A 180 -23.97 -43.40 -4.80
CA ILE A 180 -23.86 -42.97 -3.40
C ILE A 180 -23.37 -41.52 -3.34
N GLN A 181 -22.39 -41.15 -4.16
CA GLN A 181 -21.89 -39.78 -4.24
C GLN A 181 -23.01 -38.80 -4.62
N GLN A 182 -23.82 -39.13 -5.63
CA GLN A 182 -24.95 -38.29 -6.03
C GLN A 182 -25.98 -38.14 -4.89
N GLN A 183 -26.28 -39.24 -4.18
CA GLN A 183 -27.17 -39.20 -3.01
C GLN A 183 -26.61 -38.37 -1.87
N LEU A 184 -25.32 -38.52 -1.53
CA LEU A 184 -24.64 -37.73 -0.52
C LEU A 184 -24.69 -36.24 -0.86
N ARG A 185 -24.28 -35.87 -2.08
CA ARG A 185 -24.31 -34.46 -2.54
C ARG A 185 -25.72 -33.88 -2.47
N TYR A 186 -26.72 -34.61 -2.95
CA TYR A 186 -28.12 -34.17 -2.86
C TYR A 186 -28.58 -33.95 -1.41
N MET A 187 -28.28 -34.87 -0.51
CA MET A 187 -28.68 -34.76 0.90
C MET A 187 -27.97 -33.61 1.61
N PHE A 188 -26.67 -33.44 1.39
CA PHE A 188 -25.92 -32.34 1.99
C PHE A 188 -26.38 -30.97 1.48
N GLU A 189 -26.72 -30.87 0.20
CA GLU A 189 -27.23 -29.63 -0.41
C GLU A 189 -28.64 -29.30 0.08
N LYS A 190 -29.54 -30.30 0.06
CA LYS A 190 -30.92 -30.13 0.51
C LYS A 190 -31.02 -29.80 1.99
N GLU A 191 -30.27 -30.52 2.83
CA GLU A 191 -30.41 -30.45 4.27
C GLU A 191 -29.37 -29.52 4.93
N ALA A 192 -28.43 -28.95 4.18
CA ALA A 192 -27.37 -28.05 4.66
C ALA A 192 -26.62 -28.61 5.89
N ILE A 193 -25.97 -29.76 5.74
CA ILE A 193 -25.34 -30.52 6.84
C ILE A 193 -23.81 -30.44 6.85
N ILE A 194 -23.22 -29.36 6.31
CA ILE A 194 -21.81 -29.03 6.53
C ILE A 194 -21.72 -28.09 7.74
N TYR A 195 -21.01 -28.48 8.79
CA TYR A 195 -20.80 -27.63 9.95
C TYR A 195 -19.47 -26.88 9.82
N ALA A 196 -19.52 -25.56 10.01
CA ALA A 196 -18.35 -24.67 10.00
C ALA A 196 -18.44 -23.68 11.17
N ARG A 197 -17.45 -22.78 11.29
CA ARG A 197 -17.32 -21.83 12.42
C ARG A 197 -18.60 -21.02 12.72
N CYS A 198 -19.42 -20.75 11.71
CA CYS A 198 -20.63 -19.93 11.84
C CYS A 198 -21.94 -20.74 11.71
N GLY A 199 -21.90 -22.06 11.95
CA GLY A 199 -23.09 -22.93 11.95
C GLY A 199 -23.15 -23.87 10.75
N TRP A 200 -24.38 -24.22 10.34
CA TRP A 200 -24.66 -25.21 9.29
C TRP A 200 -24.81 -24.58 7.90
N TRP A 201 -24.13 -25.15 6.91
CA TRP A 201 -24.02 -24.64 5.54
C TRP A 201 -24.35 -25.71 4.50
N LYS A 202 -24.74 -25.22 3.33
CA LYS A 202 -24.83 -26.02 2.10
C LYS A 202 -23.46 -26.09 1.44
N PRO A 203 -23.11 -27.19 0.75
CA PRO A 203 -21.94 -27.27 -0.13
C PRO A 203 -21.74 -26.04 -1.03
N ASP A 204 -22.79 -25.53 -1.69
CA ASP A 204 -22.67 -24.33 -2.55
C ASP A 204 -22.33 -23.04 -1.77
N GLY A 205 -22.66 -22.98 -0.48
CA GLY A 205 -22.28 -21.88 0.41
C GLY A 205 -20.84 -21.94 0.93
N CYS A 206 -20.08 -22.97 0.54
CA CYS A 206 -18.74 -23.24 1.08
C CYS A 206 -17.63 -23.03 0.04
N VAL A 207 -16.46 -22.65 0.52
CA VAL A 207 -15.19 -22.70 -0.21
C VAL A 207 -14.22 -23.51 0.62
N LEU A 208 -13.45 -24.39 -0.04
CA LEU A 208 -12.54 -25.29 0.66
C LEU A 208 -11.48 -24.51 1.46
N GLU A 209 -10.73 -23.65 0.78
CA GLU A 209 -9.65 -22.82 1.32
C GLU A 209 -9.72 -21.45 0.67
N SER A 210 -9.45 -20.39 1.44
CA SER A 210 -9.36 -19.03 0.91
C SER A 210 -8.36 -18.21 1.73
N PRO A 211 -7.47 -17.43 1.09
CA PRO A 211 -6.55 -16.53 1.79
C PRO A 211 -7.27 -15.30 2.36
N CYS A 212 -8.51 -15.04 1.95
CA CYS A 212 -9.31 -13.89 2.37
C CYS A 212 -10.70 -14.32 2.86
N ARG A 213 -11.32 -13.48 3.69
CA ARG A 213 -12.71 -13.69 4.11
C ARG A 213 -13.67 -13.38 2.97
N LEU A 214 -14.69 -14.19 2.79
CA LEU A 214 -15.72 -14.01 1.78
C LEU A 214 -17.00 -13.49 2.46
N ALA A 215 -17.76 -12.62 1.78
CA ALA A 215 -18.94 -11.99 2.37
C ALA A 215 -20.14 -12.96 2.43
N SER A 216 -20.32 -13.79 1.39
CA SER A 216 -21.49 -14.67 1.26
C SER A 216 -21.18 -16.17 1.32
N LYS A 217 -19.94 -16.56 1.58
CA LYS A 217 -19.50 -17.96 1.63
C LYS A 217 -18.67 -18.25 2.88
N THR A 218 -18.74 -19.47 3.40
CA THR A 218 -17.91 -19.92 4.52
C THR A 218 -16.66 -20.65 4.04
N ILE A 219 -15.57 -20.53 4.80
CA ILE A 219 -14.31 -21.23 4.55
C ILE A 219 -14.29 -22.49 5.44
N LEU A 220 -13.96 -23.64 4.87
CA LEU A 220 -13.96 -24.92 5.60
C LEU A 220 -12.60 -25.26 6.24
N ILE A 221 -11.51 -24.87 5.59
CA ILE A 221 -10.14 -25.11 6.05
C ILE A 221 -9.44 -23.75 6.23
N PRO A 222 -8.84 -23.46 7.40
CA PRO A 222 -8.58 -24.37 8.51
C PRO A 222 -9.82 -24.72 9.35
N VAL A 223 -9.82 -25.95 9.87
CA VAL A 223 -10.83 -26.43 10.83
C VAL A 223 -10.65 -25.67 12.16
N PRO A 224 -11.74 -25.30 12.86
CA PRO A 224 -11.66 -24.70 14.18
C PRO A 224 -10.89 -25.56 15.22
N ASP A 225 -10.18 -24.92 16.14
CA ASP A 225 -9.30 -25.60 17.11
C ASP A 225 -10.06 -26.55 18.07
N ASP A 226 -11.32 -26.24 18.37
CA ASP A 226 -12.23 -27.04 19.21
C ASP A 226 -12.66 -28.36 18.57
N TRP A 227 -12.31 -28.59 17.30
CA TRP A 227 -12.47 -29.90 16.67
C TRP A 227 -11.33 -30.85 17.00
N GLU A 228 -10.23 -30.38 17.61
CA GLU A 228 -9.07 -31.18 18.02
C GLU A 228 -8.54 -32.09 16.89
N ALA A 229 -8.57 -31.60 15.66
CA ALA A 229 -8.24 -32.37 14.47
C ALA A 229 -6.72 -32.54 14.32
N SER A 230 -6.24 -33.77 14.12
CA SER A 230 -4.86 -34.02 13.73
C SER A 230 -4.60 -33.61 12.28
N LYS A 231 -3.32 -33.42 11.91
CA LYS A 231 -2.93 -33.08 10.53
C LYS A 231 -3.40 -34.11 9.49
N LEU A 232 -3.38 -35.39 9.86
CA LEU A 232 -3.85 -36.49 8.99
C LEU A 232 -5.36 -36.38 8.74
N GLU A 233 -6.13 -36.14 9.79
CA GLU A 233 -7.59 -36.01 9.70
C GLU A 233 -8.02 -34.79 8.91
N VAL A 234 -7.28 -33.68 9.01
CA VAL A 234 -7.53 -32.50 8.17
C VAL A 234 -7.29 -32.82 6.69
N ALA A 235 -6.29 -33.63 6.36
CA ALA A 235 -6.03 -34.05 4.98
C ALA A 235 -7.15 -34.97 4.44
N GLU A 236 -7.61 -35.93 5.25
CA GLU A 236 -8.74 -36.80 4.90
C GLU A 236 -10.05 -36.02 4.77
N LEU A 237 -10.29 -35.05 5.66
CA LEU A 237 -11.46 -34.17 5.60
C LEU A 237 -11.43 -33.28 4.35
N LYS A 238 -10.24 -32.81 3.96
CA LYS A 238 -10.04 -32.05 2.72
C LYS A 238 -10.44 -32.89 1.51
N ASP A 239 -10.04 -34.16 1.47
CA ASP A 239 -10.41 -35.10 0.41
C ASP A 239 -11.92 -35.41 0.42
N PHE A 240 -12.54 -35.55 1.59
CA PHE A 240 -13.99 -35.66 1.71
C PHE A 240 -14.70 -34.44 1.09
N TYR A 241 -14.30 -33.22 1.43
CA TYR A 241 -14.91 -32.01 0.89
C TYR A 241 -14.68 -31.85 -0.62
N SER A 242 -13.46 -32.10 -1.12
CA SER A 242 -13.16 -31.94 -2.54
C SER A 242 -13.73 -33.09 -3.39
N SER A 243 -13.39 -34.33 -3.04
CA SER A 243 -13.62 -35.50 -3.88
C SER A 243 -15.03 -36.03 -3.70
N THR A 244 -15.48 -36.22 -2.46
CA THR A 244 -16.82 -36.75 -2.17
C THR A 244 -17.88 -35.68 -2.37
N MET A 245 -17.70 -34.50 -1.77
CA MET A 245 -18.71 -33.42 -1.82
C MET A 245 -18.62 -32.50 -3.04
N GLY A 246 -17.48 -32.46 -3.75
CA GLY A 246 -17.32 -31.62 -4.93
C GLY A 246 -17.20 -30.12 -4.61
N ILE A 247 -16.81 -29.77 -3.38
CA ILE A 247 -16.68 -28.37 -2.96
C ILE A 247 -15.45 -27.78 -3.62
N GLN A 248 -15.65 -26.66 -4.31
CA GLN A 248 -14.61 -26.02 -5.11
C GLN A 248 -13.59 -25.30 -4.22
N LYS A 249 -12.35 -25.23 -4.73
CA LYS A 249 -11.35 -24.27 -4.25
C LYS A 249 -11.78 -22.86 -4.63
N LEU A 250 -11.15 -21.86 -4.03
CA LEU A 250 -11.36 -20.47 -4.45
C LEU A 250 -10.92 -20.29 -5.91
N THR A 251 -11.81 -19.75 -6.73
CA THR A 251 -11.56 -19.43 -8.14
C THR A 251 -11.69 -17.93 -8.37
N HIS A 252 -11.14 -17.44 -9.49
CA HIS A 252 -11.32 -16.04 -9.92
C HIS A 252 -12.82 -15.70 -10.10
N SER A 253 -13.63 -16.62 -10.63
CA SER A 253 -15.08 -16.44 -10.82
C SER A 253 -15.84 -16.25 -9.51
N ILE A 254 -15.45 -16.96 -8.43
CA ILE A 254 -16.02 -16.73 -7.10
C ILE A 254 -15.70 -15.32 -6.62
N LEU A 255 -14.46 -14.86 -6.76
CA LEU A 255 -14.03 -13.53 -6.32
C LEU A 255 -14.72 -12.40 -7.12
N LEU A 256 -14.89 -12.58 -8.44
CA LEU A 256 -15.63 -11.63 -9.27
C LEU A 256 -17.10 -11.50 -8.83
N ASN A 257 -17.77 -12.63 -8.58
CA ASN A 257 -19.14 -12.63 -8.05
C ASN A 257 -19.21 -11.98 -6.65
N GLN A 258 -18.19 -12.15 -5.81
CA GLN A 258 -18.12 -11.45 -4.52
C GLN A 258 -17.95 -9.94 -4.69
N LEU A 259 -17.09 -9.48 -5.61
CA LEU A 259 -16.92 -8.06 -5.93
C LEU A 259 -18.24 -7.44 -6.44
N GLU A 260 -18.96 -8.15 -7.30
CA GLU A 260 -20.28 -7.74 -7.77
C GLU A 260 -21.30 -7.64 -6.64
N THR A 261 -21.36 -8.65 -5.78
CA THR A 261 -22.25 -8.63 -4.60
C THR A 261 -21.89 -7.46 -3.67
N LEU A 262 -20.59 -7.19 -3.52
CA LEU A 262 -20.07 -6.11 -2.68
C LEU A 262 -20.50 -4.72 -3.19
N SER A 263 -20.50 -4.52 -4.51
CA SER A 263 -20.89 -3.24 -5.11
C SER A 263 -22.37 -2.93 -4.94
N GLN A 264 -23.22 -3.96 -4.92
CA GLN A 264 -24.66 -3.83 -4.78
C GLN A 264 -25.13 -3.76 -3.31
N THR A 265 -24.29 -4.17 -2.36
CA THR A 265 -24.66 -4.27 -0.94
C THR A 265 -24.83 -2.88 -0.30
N LYS A 266 -25.96 -2.63 0.36
CA LYS A 266 -26.26 -1.36 1.07
C LYS A 266 -26.06 -1.42 2.58
N THR A 267 -25.85 -2.62 3.14
CA THR A 267 -25.77 -2.84 4.59
C THR A 267 -24.39 -2.56 5.18
N MET A 268 -23.37 -2.42 4.33
CA MET A 268 -21.97 -2.30 4.74
C MET A 268 -21.44 -0.89 4.47
N THR A 269 -20.57 -0.41 5.37
CA THR A 269 -19.91 0.90 5.22
C THR A 269 -18.94 0.90 4.04
N ASP A 270 -18.74 2.08 3.46
CA ASP A 270 -17.85 2.26 2.31
C ASP A 270 -16.40 1.87 2.61
N THR A 271 -15.88 2.21 3.79
CA THR A 271 -14.54 1.79 4.23
C THR A 271 -14.40 0.27 4.28
N SER A 272 -15.39 -0.43 4.84
CA SER A 272 -15.33 -1.90 4.87
C SER A 272 -15.43 -2.51 3.48
N LYS A 273 -16.18 -1.91 2.55
CA LYS A 273 -16.23 -2.39 1.15
C LYS A 273 -14.86 -2.29 0.49
N VAL A 274 -14.16 -1.19 0.70
CA VAL A 274 -12.79 -1.00 0.20
C VAL A 274 -11.84 -2.06 0.76
N ASP A 275 -11.92 -2.34 2.07
CA ASP A 275 -11.07 -3.36 2.71
C ASP A 275 -11.33 -4.77 2.15
N PHE A 276 -12.60 -5.15 1.98
CA PHE A 276 -12.96 -6.43 1.36
C PHE A 276 -12.50 -6.50 -0.09
N ALA A 277 -12.73 -5.44 -0.87
CA ALA A 277 -12.28 -5.35 -2.25
C ALA A 277 -10.76 -5.50 -2.37
N ASN A 278 -9.99 -4.82 -1.51
CA ASN A 278 -8.52 -4.94 -1.46
C ASN A 278 -8.09 -6.39 -1.25
N ASN A 279 -8.70 -7.09 -0.29
CA ASN A 279 -8.41 -8.49 -0.03
C ASN A 279 -8.75 -9.39 -1.23
N PHE A 280 -9.82 -9.08 -1.97
CA PHE A 280 -10.17 -9.80 -3.20
C PHE A 280 -9.17 -9.52 -4.32
N TYR A 281 -8.69 -8.28 -4.49
CA TYR A 281 -7.64 -7.98 -5.48
C TYR A 281 -6.32 -8.70 -5.15
N LYS A 282 -5.91 -8.73 -3.88
CA LYS A 282 -4.74 -9.52 -3.43
C LYS A 282 -4.91 -11.02 -3.70
N ALA A 283 -6.11 -11.56 -3.48
CA ALA A 283 -6.40 -12.97 -3.77
C ALA A 283 -6.40 -13.24 -5.28
N LEU A 284 -6.99 -12.36 -6.11
CA LEU A 284 -6.93 -12.45 -7.57
C LEU A 284 -5.50 -12.39 -8.08
N ASP A 285 -4.68 -11.50 -7.53
CA ASP A 285 -3.25 -11.39 -7.85
C ASP A 285 -2.47 -12.67 -7.53
N THR A 286 -2.87 -13.39 -6.48
CA THR A 286 -2.28 -14.68 -6.11
C THR A 286 -2.72 -15.79 -7.08
N ILE A 287 -4.03 -15.88 -7.36
CA ILE A 287 -4.58 -16.92 -8.26
C ILE A 287 -4.00 -16.76 -9.67
N ARG A 288 -3.87 -15.53 -10.20
CA ARG A 288 -3.30 -15.31 -11.54
C ARG A 288 -1.85 -15.79 -11.69
N LYS A 289 -1.08 -15.81 -10.61
CA LYS A 289 0.32 -16.22 -10.63
C LYS A 289 0.50 -17.74 -10.69
N HIS A 290 -0.51 -18.52 -10.30
CA HIS A 290 -0.37 -19.96 -10.11
C HIS A 290 -1.38 -20.82 -10.88
N ASP A 291 -2.60 -20.32 -11.11
CA ASP A 291 -3.74 -21.18 -11.40
C ASP A 291 -4.56 -20.79 -12.65
N LEU A 292 -4.26 -19.66 -13.33
CA LEU A 292 -5.04 -19.21 -14.50
C LEU A 292 -4.47 -19.70 -15.84
N SER A 293 -5.33 -20.26 -16.68
CA SER A 293 -5.05 -20.48 -18.10
C SER A 293 -5.06 -19.16 -18.90
N ALA A 294 -4.51 -19.18 -20.12
CA ALA A 294 -4.49 -17.99 -20.99
C ALA A 294 -5.90 -17.46 -21.31
N LEU A 295 -6.87 -18.34 -21.51
CA LEU A 295 -8.26 -17.95 -21.80
C LEU A 295 -8.93 -17.30 -20.58
N GLU A 296 -8.79 -17.91 -19.40
CA GLU A 296 -9.34 -17.34 -18.17
C GLU A 296 -8.68 -16.01 -17.82
N ALA A 297 -7.39 -15.86 -18.11
CA ALA A 297 -6.68 -14.60 -17.90
C ALA A 297 -7.21 -13.48 -18.80
N GLU A 298 -7.56 -13.79 -20.04
CA GLU A 298 -8.21 -12.84 -20.94
C GLU A 298 -9.60 -12.45 -20.43
N MET A 299 -10.40 -13.43 -20.03
CA MET A 299 -11.73 -13.19 -19.45
C MET A 299 -11.67 -12.32 -18.20
N LEU A 300 -10.67 -12.54 -17.33
CA LEU A 300 -10.49 -11.74 -16.14
C LEU A 300 -10.14 -10.28 -16.49
N ARG A 301 -9.29 -10.05 -17.50
CA ARG A 301 -8.97 -8.70 -17.97
C ARG A 301 -10.20 -8.00 -18.56
N SER A 302 -10.96 -8.67 -19.42
CA SER A 302 -12.19 -8.10 -19.99
C SER A 302 -13.21 -7.76 -18.91
N GLU A 303 -13.34 -8.59 -17.86
CA GLU A 303 -14.28 -8.32 -16.77
C GLU A 303 -13.98 -7.01 -16.04
N PHE A 304 -12.71 -6.68 -15.82
CA PHE A 304 -12.30 -5.41 -15.22
C PHE A 304 -12.41 -4.22 -16.19
N ALA A 305 -12.20 -4.45 -17.49
CA ALA A 305 -12.30 -3.42 -18.51
C ALA A 305 -13.75 -3.01 -18.82
N ASP A 306 -14.65 -3.99 -18.87
CA ASP A 306 -16.04 -3.83 -19.32
C ASP A 306 -17.00 -3.56 -18.17
N HIS A 307 -16.67 -4.00 -16.94
CA HIS A 307 -17.55 -3.89 -15.78
C HIS A 307 -16.90 -3.12 -14.62
N PRO A 308 -17.67 -2.30 -13.87
CA PRO A 308 -17.15 -1.52 -12.76
C PRO A 308 -16.86 -2.41 -11.54
N ARG A 309 -15.67 -3.02 -11.52
CA ARG A 309 -15.21 -3.98 -10.48
C ARG A 309 -14.17 -3.39 -9.53
N ILE A 310 -13.79 -2.12 -9.69
CA ILE A 310 -12.75 -1.45 -8.89
C ILE A 310 -13.37 -0.47 -7.90
N ALA A 311 -13.20 -0.70 -6.60
CA ALA A 311 -13.70 0.18 -5.54
C ALA A 311 -12.76 1.39 -5.32
N ILE A 312 -13.23 2.62 -5.46
CA ILE A 312 -12.40 3.83 -5.32
C ILE A 312 -13.05 4.83 -4.39
N MET A 313 -12.29 5.31 -3.40
CA MET A 313 -12.70 6.37 -2.51
C MET A 313 -12.29 7.72 -3.09
N SER A 314 -13.26 8.44 -3.67
CA SER A 314 -13.04 9.80 -4.18
C SER A 314 -13.94 10.78 -3.43
N GLY A 315 -13.35 11.86 -2.89
CA GLY A 315 -14.09 12.90 -2.17
C GLY A 315 -14.89 12.41 -0.96
N GLY A 316 -14.49 11.29 -0.34
CA GLY A 316 -15.17 10.68 0.81
C GLY A 316 -16.33 9.75 0.47
N ASN A 317 -16.65 9.54 -0.81
CA ASN A 317 -17.67 8.57 -1.25
C ASN A 317 -17.03 7.41 -2.00
N LEU A 318 -17.61 6.22 -1.83
CA LEU A 318 -17.22 5.05 -2.62
C LEU A 318 -17.85 5.10 -4.02
N THR A 319 -17.01 4.90 -5.03
CA THR A 319 -17.41 4.70 -6.43
C THR A 319 -16.85 3.37 -6.94
N TRP A 320 -17.49 2.81 -7.98
CA TRP A 320 -17.03 1.60 -8.65
C TRP A 320 -16.65 1.95 -10.09
N ALA A 321 -15.41 1.64 -10.48
CA ALA A 321 -14.82 1.99 -11.76
C ALA A 321 -14.34 0.74 -12.54
N THR A 322 -14.17 0.91 -13.85
CA THR A 322 -13.50 -0.06 -14.74
C THR A 322 -11.99 0.18 -14.72
N SER A 323 -11.19 -0.79 -15.13
CA SER A 323 -9.73 -0.61 -15.25
C SER A 323 -9.35 0.49 -16.23
N THR A 324 -10.14 0.68 -17.30
CA THR A 324 -9.97 1.72 -18.32
C THR A 324 -10.28 3.13 -17.83
N ALA A 325 -11.02 3.27 -16.73
CA ALA A 325 -11.34 4.54 -16.12
C ALA A 325 -10.40 4.89 -14.96
N CYS A 326 -9.39 4.07 -14.70
CA CYS A 326 -8.43 4.20 -13.61
C CYS A 326 -7.05 4.53 -14.13
N VAL A 327 -6.23 5.11 -13.26
CA VAL A 327 -4.81 5.39 -13.55
C VAL A 327 -3.94 4.97 -12.36
N TRP A 328 -2.66 4.79 -12.62
CA TRP A 328 -1.64 4.65 -11.58
C TRP A 328 -0.77 5.90 -11.54
N SER A 329 -0.99 6.76 -10.54
CA SER A 329 -0.36 8.09 -10.48
C SER A 329 0.10 8.48 -9.06
N PRO A 330 1.17 7.85 -8.53
CA PRO A 330 1.63 8.03 -7.14
C PRO A 330 2.03 9.46 -6.76
N HIS A 331 2.32 10.30 -7.76
CA HIS A 331 2.83 11.65 -7.56
C HIS A 331 1.83 12.74 -7.97
N LEU A 332 0.64 12.37 -8.46
CA LEU A 332 -0.37 13.32 -8.93
C LEU A 332 -1.61 13.27 -8.03
N VAL A 333 -1.88 14.37 -7.35
CA VAL A 333 -3.08 14.54 -6.53
C VAL A 333 -4.10 15.34 -7.33
N ASP A 334 -4.92 14.65 -8.12
CA ASP A 334 -6.00 15.26 -8.89
C ASP A 334 -7.32 14.52 -8.68
N PRO A 335 -8.39 15.19 -8.23
CA PRO A 335 -9.70 14.57 -8.06
C PRO A 335 -10.36 14.12 -9.37
N GLU A 336 -9.89 14.56 -10.54
CA GLU A 336 -10.38 14.11 -11.85
C GLU A 336 -9.89 12.69 -12.19
N PHE A 337 -8.80 12.24 -11.57
CA PHE A 337 -8.24 10.91 -11.81
C PHE A 337 -8.64 9.91 -10.73
N ASN A 338 -9.07 8.73 -11.19
CA ASN A 338 -9.31 7.56 -10.35
C ASN A 338 -7.96 6.85 -10.07
N ASP A 339 -7.15 7.44 -9.21
CA ASP A 339 -5.83 6.91 -8.88
C ASP A 339 -5.90 5.68 -7.95
N LEU A 340 -5.25 4.59 -8.37
CA LEU A 340 -5.16 3.35 -7.59
C LEU A 340 -3.92 3.28 -6.71
N SER A 341 -2.90 4.11 -6.96
CA SER A 341 -1.59 3.99 -6.32
C SER A 341 -1.62 4.34 -4.83
N THR A 342 -2.48 5.28 -4.45
CA THR A 342 -2.69 5.68 -3.05
C THR A 342 -3.49 4.65 -2.25
N GLN A 343 -4.55 4.09 -2.84
CA GLN A 343 -5.47 3.18 -2.15
C GLN A 343 -5.00 1.72 -2.17
N TYR A 344 -4.30 1.30 -3.23
CA TYR A 344 -3.89 -0.09 -3.47
C TYR A 344 -2.39 -0.25 -3.80
N PRO A 345 -1.46 0.33 -3.02
CA PRO A 345 -0.03 0.34 -3.35
C PRO A 345 0.58 -1.08 -3.44
N GLU A 346 0.12 -2.01 -2.61
CA GLU A 346 0.69 -3.37 -2.50
C GLU A 346 0.46 -4.25 -3.74
N VAL A 347 -0.51 -3.91 -4.58
CA VAL A 347 -0.94 -4.72 -5.73
C VAL A 347 -0.66 -4.03 -7.08
N LYS A 348 0.37 -3.17 -7.14
CA LYS A 348 0.78 -2.46 -8.38
C LYS A 348 0.84 -3.37 -9.61
N SER A 349 1.54 -4.50 -9.50
CA SER A 349 1.71 -5.44 -10.63
C SER A 349 0.39 -6.05 -11.12
N PHE A 350 -0.63 -6.13 -10.27
CA PHE A 350 -1.97 -6.56 -10.69
C PHE A 350 -2.63 -5.49 -11.56
N TRP A 351 -2.52 -4.21 -11.16
CA TRP A 351 -3.15 -3.11 -11.88
C TRP A 351 -2.43 -2.76 -13.18
N VAL A 352 -1.14 -2.43 -13.09
CA VAL A 352 -0.39 -1.89 -14.22
C VAL A 352 0.01 -3.00 -15.19
N GLU A 353 0.75 -4.01 -14.71
CA GLU A 353 1.32 -5.03 -15.60
C GLU A 353 0.28 -6.03 -16.13
N TYR A 354 -0.74 -6.34 -15.33
CA TYR A 354 -1.71 -7.39 -15.66
C TYR A 354 -3.03 -6.86 -16.21
N LEU A 355 -3.67 -5.91 -15.55
CA LEU A 355 -4.90 -5.30 -16.06
C LEU A 355 -4.66 -4.19 -17.08
N GLY A 356 -3.41 -3.74 -17.25
CA GLY A 356 -3.07 -2.70 -18.21
C GLY A 356 -3.59 -1.33 -17.80
N VAL A 357 -3.71 -1.06 -16.50
CA VAL A 357 -4.04 0.29 -16.00
C VAL A 357 -2.91 1.24 -16.39
N ASP A 358 -3.27 2.35 -17.01
CA ASP A 358 -2.30 3.34 -17.50
C ASP A 358 -1.49 3.93 -16.34
N GLU A 359 -0.17 3.75 -16.40
CA GLU A 359 0.76 4.39 -15.48
C GLU A 359 1.09 5.79 -15.99
N ILE A 360 0.70 6.81 -15.22
CA ILE A 360 1.02 8.20 -15.53
C ILE A 360 2.52 8.37 -15.33
N ASN A 361 3.23 8.48 -16.45
CA ASN A 361 4.66 8.75 -16.48
C ASN A 361 4.93 10.23 -16.79
N VAL A 362 6.19 10.63 -16.61
CA VAL A 362 6.66 12.00 -16.87
C VAL A 362 6.37 12.50 -18.30
N GLY A 363 6.30 11.61 -19.29
CA GLY A 363 5.93 11.96 -20.67
C GLY A 363 4.46 12.36 -20.80
N THR A 364 3.56 11.63 -20.14
CA THR A 364 2.14 11.99 -20.06
C THR A 364 1.96 13.34 -19.34
N LEU A 365 2.62 13.52 -18.19
CA LEU A 365 2.59 14.78 -17.43
C LEU A 365 3.12 15.96 -18.26
N TYR A 366 4.20 15.73 -19.01
CA TYR A 366 4.78 16.70 -19.92
C TYR A 366 3.78 17.14 -21.00
N HIS A 367 3.14 16.19 -21.68
CA HIS A 367 2.14 16.50 -22.70
C HIS A 367 0.91 17.21 -22.13
N GLU A 368 0.45 16.79 -20.94
CA GLU A 368 -0.66 17.43 -20.25
C GLU A 368 -0.31 18.89 -19.91
N LEU A 369 0.89 19.14 -19.36
CA LEU A 369 1.39 20.48 -19.02
C LEU A 369 1.40 21.41 -20.25
N LEU A 370 1.82 20.90 -21.41
CA LEU A 370 1.82 21.66 -22.67
C LEU A 370 0.41 21.96 -23.20
N SER A 371 -0.58 21.14 -22.85
CA SER A 371 -1.95 21.24 -23.38
C SER A 371 -2.89 22.12 -22.54
N LEU A 372 -2.39 22.67 -21.42
CA LEU A 372 -3.22 23.43 -20.48
C LEU A 372 -3.83 24.68 -21.12
N PRO A 373 -5.15 24.93 -20.95
CA PRO A 373 -5.79 26.14 -21.44
C PRO A 373 -5.43 27.36 -20.58
N ALA A 374 -5.65 28.58 -21.07
CA ALA A 374 -5.45 29.78 -20.26
C ALA A 374 -6.56 29.92 -19.19
N GLY A 375 -6.21 29.92 -17.90
CA GLY A 375 -7.18 30.09 -16.81
C GLY A 375 -6.62 29.82 -15.41
N LYS A 376 -7.38 30.17 -14.36
CA LYS A 376 -6.95 29.99 -12.96
C LYS A 376 -6.79 28.53 -12.53
N GLN A 377 -7.69 27.64 -12.96
CA GLN A 377 -7.56 26.19 -12.69
C GLN A 377 -6.29 25.60 -13.32
N SER A 378 -5.91 26.09 -14.50
CA SER A 378 -4.69 25.69 -15.19
C SER A 378 -3.41 26.07 -14.44
N ILE A 379 -3.43 27.13 -13.64
CA ILE A 379 -2.26 27.56 -12.85
C ILE A 379 -1.95 26.54 -11.76
N GLU A 380 -2.96 26.17 -10.96
CA GLU A 380 -2.77 25.18 -9.89
C GLU A 380 -2.43 23.80 -10.46
N LYS A 381 -3.07 23.42 -11.57
CA LYS A 381 -2.75 22.19 -12.30
C LYS A 381 -1.32 22.21 -12.87
N ALA A 382 -0.86 23.31 -13.45
CA ALA A 382 0.51 23.46 -13.93
C ALA A 382 1.51 23.26 -12.79
N LYS A 383 1.27 23.87 -11.62
CA LYS A 383 2.12 23.68 -10.44
C LYS A 383 2.18 22.22 -9.99
N SER A 384 1.02 21.54 -9.91
CA SER A 384 1.00 20.12 -9.52
C SER A 384 1.73 19.23 -10.52
N LEU A 385 1.60 19.50 -11.83
CA LEU A 385 2.31 18.78 -12.88
C LEU A 385 3.82 19.01 -12.80
N MET A 386 4.27 20.25 -12.60
CA MET A 386 5.70 20.56 -12.43
C MET A 386 6.30 19.84 -11.21
N VAL A 387 5.58 19.79 -10.08
CA VAL A 387 6.00 19.04 -8.89
C VAL A 387 6.07 17.55 -9.18
N ALA A 388 5.02 16.97 -9.76
CA ALA A 388 4.97 15.54 -10.09
C ALA A 388 6.08 15.14 -11.08
N MET A 389 6.34 15.98 -12.08
CA MET A 389 7.43 15.76 -13.04
C MET A 389 8.80 15.77 -12.36
N SER A 390 9.02 16.64 -11.37
CA SER A 390 10.31 16.83 -10.68
C SER A 390 10.88 15.55 -10.05
N GLU A 391 10.02 14.59 -9.66
CA GLU A 391 10.43 13.31 -9.09
C GLU A 391 11.17 12.42 -10.10
N ASP A 392 10.67 12.36 -11.35
CA ASP A 392 11.16 11.44 -12.39
C ASP A 392 11.98 12.13 -13.49
N ILE A 393 11.98 13.46 -13.55
CA ILE A 393 12.56 14.25 -14.65
C ILE A 393 14.07 14.03 -14.80
N LEU A 394 14.80 13.73 -13.72
CA LEU A 394 16.24 13.48 -13.79
C LEU A 394 16.57 12.16 -14.51
N ILE A 395 15.66 11.18 -14.47
CA ILE A 395 15.89 9.85 -15.03
C ILE A 395 15.49 9.83 -16.52
N PHE A 396 14.40 10.51 -16.87
CA PHE A 396 13.78 10.39 -18.20
C PHE A 396 13.73 11.72 -18.98
N GLY A 397 14.21 12.82 -18.39
CA GLY A 397 14.15 14.14 -19.01
C GLY A 397 14.98 14.27 -20.30
N ASP A 398 15.93 13.36 -20.53
CA ASP A 398 16.68 13.26 -21.80
C ASP A 398 15.79 12.89 -22.99
N ARG A 399 14.62 12.30 -22.74
CA ARG A 399 13.62 11.93 -23.76
C ARG A 399 12.61 13.04 -24.06
N LEU A 400 12.60 14.11 -23.27
CA LEU A 400 11.62 15.19 -23.39
C LEU A 400 12.21 16.39 -24.14
N ASN A 401 11.38 17.09 -24.90
CA ASN A 401 11.82 18.25 -25.67
C ASN A 401 11.83 19.51 -24.81
N LYS A 402 12.98 19.79 -24.21
CA LYS A 402 13.19 20.98 -23.40
C LYS A 402 12.78 22.29 -24.09
N ASP A 403 13.17 22.49 -25.34
CA ASP A 403 12.91 23.74 -26.07
C ASP A 403 11.40 23.98 -26.24
N THR A 404 10.63 22.92 -26.53
CA THR A 404 9.17 23.01 -26.68
C THR A 404 8.52 23.46 -25.37
N LEU A 405 8.97 22.93 -24.23
CA LEU A 405 8.47 23.34 -22.92
C LEU A 405 8.83 24.79 -22.59
N LEU A 406 10.08 25.20 -22.85
CA LEU A 406 10.53 26.55 -22.60
C LEU A 406 9.74 27.60 -23.39
N HIS A 407 9.37 27.32 -24.64
CA HIS A 407 8.58 28.24 -25.47
C HIS A 407 7.06 28.15 -25.24
N SER A 408 6.60 27.17 -24.46
CA SER A 408 5.18 27.01 -24.13
C SER A 408 4.80 27.84 -22.90
N ALA A 409 3.55 28.30 -22.84
CA ALA A 409 3.03 29.08 -21.72
C ALA A 409 2.70 28.16 -20.53
N VAL A 410 3.73 27.70 -19.81
CA VAL A 410 3.58 26.70 -18.73
C VAL A 410 4.09 27.19 -17.38
N PHE A 411 4.87 28.27 -17.33
CA PHE A 411 5.44 28.79 -16.09
C PHE A 411 4.45 29.73 -15.41
N PRO A 412 3.96 29.44 -14.19
CA PRO A 412 3.11 30.35 -13.47
C PRO A 412 3.93 31.53 -12.95
N VAL A 413 3.67 32.73 -13.45
CA VAL A 413 4.37 33.96 -13.08
C VAL A 413 3.39 34.89 -12.37
N LEU A 414 3.75 35.28 -11.15
CA LEU A 414 3.13 36.34 -10.37
C LEU A 414 3.56 37.69 -10.95
N GLN A 415 2.57 38.42 -11.47
CA GLN A 415 2.75 39.73 -12.09
C GLN A 415 2.78 40.84 -11.04
N LEU A 416 3.19 42.05 -11.45
CA LEU A 416 3.30 43.21 -10.58
C LEU A 416 1.94 43.72 -10.04
N ASP A 417 0.84 43.42 -10.75
CA ASP A 417 -0.53 43.73 -10.34
C ASP A 417 -1.08 42.72 -9.31
N GLY A 418 -0.32 41.66 -9.00
CA GLY A 418 -0.70 40.60 -8.07
C GLY A 418 -1.48 39.44 -8.70
N ASP A 419 -1.77 39.49 -10.00
CA ASP A 419 -2.38 38.37 -10.72
C ASP A 419 -1.32 37.34 -11.14
N VAL A 420 -1.73 36.08 -11.32
CA VAL A 420 -0.84 34.99 -11.77
C VAL A 420 -1.27 34.55 -13.15
N LYS A 421 -0.32 34.41 -14.06
CA LYS A 421 -0.56 33.94 -15.44
C LYS A 421 0.50 32.94 -15.87
N LEU A 422 0.14 32.03 -16.77
CA LEU A 422 1.10 31.13 -17.39
C LEU A 422 1.86 31.85 -18.51
N HIS A 423 3.18 31.80 -18.44
CA HIS A 423 4.10 32.44 -19.38
C HIS A 423 5.12 31.43 -19.91
N SER A 424 5.74 31.77 -21.05
CA SER A 424 6.91 31.06 -21.57
C SER A 424 8.20 31.66 -20.99
N ILE A 425 9.34 31.03 -21.30
CA ILE A 425 10.66 31.50 -20.88
C ILE A 425 11.04 32.88 -21.43
N GLU A 426 10.34 33.33 -22.48
CA GLU A 426 10.56 34.63 -23.13
C GLU A 426 10.13 35.81 -22.25
N THR A 427 9.23 35.54 -21.29
CA THR A 427 8.84 36.54 -20.30
C THR A 427 9.92 36.68 -19.24
N ALA A 428 10.29 37.92 -18.88
CA ALA A 428 11.31 38.19 -17.88
C ALA A 428 10.76 38.02 -16.46
N PHE A 429 11.02 36.88 -15.83
CA PHE A 429 10.69 36.62 -14.43
C PHE A 429 11.91 36.10 -13.66
N ALA A 430 11.88 36.29 -12.33
CA ALA A 430 12.88 35.78 -11.41
C ALA A 430 12.33 34.63 -10.55
N ILE A 431 13.21 33.77 -10.05
CA ILE A 431 12.84 32.64 -9.19
C ILE A 431 13.27 32.94 -7.76
N ALA A 432 12.31 33.09 -6.86
CA ALA A 432 12.56 33.46 -5.47
C ALA A 432 12.84 32.23 -4.59
N ASP A 433 14.08 31.74 -4.63
CA ASP A 433 14.56 30.55 -3.91
C ASP A 433 14.72 30.76 -2.39
N LYS A 434 14.78 32.01 -1.93
CA LYS A 434 14.90 32.35 -0.50
C LYS A 434 13.76 33.24 -0.05
N LYS A 435 13.20 32.94 1.13
CA LYS A 435 12.07 33.68 1.71
C LYS A 435 12.31 35.19 1.80
N HIS A 436 13.45 35.63 2.33
CA HIS A 436 13.76 37.05 2.46
C HIS A 436 13.88 37.77 1.11
N LEU A 437 14.33 37.09 0.05
CA LEU A 437 14.40 37.65 -1.30
C LEU A 437 13.00 37.77 -1.91
N ARG A 438 12.16 36.73 -1.73
CA ARG A 438 10.75 36.79 -2.12
C ARG A 438 10.05 37.98 -1.48
N ASP A 439 10.18 38.11 -0.16
CA ASP A 439 9.51 39.17 0.61
C ASP A 439 10.01 40.56 0.19
N ALA A 440 11.31 40.73 -0.10
CA ALA A 440 11.89 42.02 -0.49
C ALA A 440 11.49 42.48 -1.90
N PHE A 441 11.37 41.54 -2.84
CA PHE A 441 11.08 41.80 -4.26
C PHE A 441 9.61 41.57 -4.65
N ALA A 442 8.76 41.11 -3.74
CA ALA A 442 7.32 40.97 -3.96
C ALA A 442 6.71 42.31 -4.43
N GLY A 443 5.94 42.26 -5.51
CA GLY A 443 5.33 43.45 -6.13
C GLY A 443 6.31 44.38 -6.87
N LYS A 444 7.59 44.02 -6.96
CA LYS A 444 8.63 44.83 -7.64
C LYS A 444 9.27 44.10 -8.81
N LEU A 445 9.31 42.77 -8.74
CA LEU A 445 9.69 41.88 -9.84
C LEU A 445 8.54 40.92 -10.14
N GLU A 446 8.48 40.49 -11.39
CA GLU A 446 7.66 39.33 -11.75
C GLU A 446 8.38 38.08 -11.23
N LEU A 447 7.67 37.24 -10.50
CA LEU A 447 8.25 36.09 -9.81
C LEU A 447 7.57 34.80 -10.28
N LEU A 448 8.32 33.72 -10.41
CA LEU A 448 7.71 32.39 -10.53
C LEU A 448 6.84 32.14 -9.28
N ASP A 449 5.56 31.81 -9.46
CA ASP A 449 4.55 31.73 -8.39
C ASP A 449 4.65 30.44 -7.58
N PHE A 450 5.82 30.23 -7.00
CA PHE A 450 6.13 29.19 -6.04
C PHE A 450 6.74 29.84 -4.81
N ASN A 451 6.32 29.38 -3.63
CA ASN A 451 6.98 29.78 -2.41
C ASN A 451 8.33 29.04 -2.26
N PRO A 452 9.27 29.51 -1.42
CA PRO A 452 10.59 28.87 -1.29
C PRO A 452 10.55 27.39 -0.90
N THR A 453 9.54 26.95 -0.13
CA THR A 453 9.37 25.53 0.21
C THR A 453 8.91 24.68 -0.98
N GLN A 454 8.09 25.26 -1.88
CA GLN A 454 7.66 24.60 -3.10
C GLN A 454 8.74 24.65 -4.19
N ILE A 455 9.60 25.68 -4.20
CA ILE A 455 10.77 25.73 -5.10
C ILE A 455 11.66 24.49 -4.91
N TRP A 456 11.86 24.05 -3.66
CA TRP A 456 12.59 22.82 -3.36
C TRP A 456 11.94 21.58 -4.00
N GLN A 457 10.60 21.51 -4.05
CA GLN A 457 9.89 20.38 -4.65
C GLN A 457 10.05 20.33 -6.19
N ILE A 458 10.28 21.48 -6.84
CA ILE A 458 10.49 21.56 -8.29
C ILE A 458 11.96 21.72 -8.68
N GLU A 459 12.91 21.59 -7.76
CA GLU A 459 14.34 21.86 -8.02
C GLU A 459 14.87 21.06 -9.21
N ASN A 460 14.61 19.75 -9.25
CA ASN A 460 15.03 18.89 -10.36
C ASN A 460 14.44 19.34 -11.70
N PHE A 461 13.18 19.78 -11.70
CA PHE A 461 12.53 20.32 -12.89
C PHE A 461 13.21 21.63 -13.35
N LEU A 462 13.53 22.54 -12.42
CA LEU A 462 14.20 23.82 -12.73
C LEU A 462 15.63 23.60 -13.28
N VAL A 463 16.36 22.65 -12.69
CA VAL A 463 17.70 22.23 -13.15
C VAL A 463 17.61 21.62 -14.54
N TRP A 464 16.70 20.66 -14.76
CA TRP A 464 16.50 20.05 -16.09
C TRP A 464 16.13 21.11 -17.15
N ALA A 465 15.30 22.09 -16.79
CA ALA A 465 14.93 23.21 -17.65
C ALA A 465 16.07 24.23 -17.88
N ASP A 466 17.24 24.13 -17.23
CA ASP A 466 18.35 25.11 -17.19
C ASP A 466 17.88 26.55 -16.89
N ILE A 467 16.85 26.72 -16.05
CA ILE A 467 16.34 28.06 -15.69
C ILE A 467 16.78 28.52 -14.29
N GLU A 468 17.61 27.72 -13.61
CA GLU A 468 18.29 28.05 -12.36
C GLU A 468 19.10 29.36 -12.41
N THR A 469 19.56 29.75 -13.60
CA THR A 469 20.18 31.05 -13.83
C THR A 469 19.27 32.24 -13.50
N ARG A 470 17.96 32.02 -13.33
CA ARG A 470 16.97 33.04 -12.91
C ARG A 470 16.77 33.11 -11.40
N TYR A 471 17.47 32.32 -10.59
CA TYR A 471 17.39 32.41 -9.14
C TYR A 471 17.78 33.80 -8.63
N LEU A 472 16.99 34.36 -7.71
CA LEU A 472 17.32 35.65 -7.09
C LEU A 472 18.63 35.56 -6.30
N SER A 473 18.93 34.41 -5.68
CA SER A 473 20.20 34.25 -4.97
C SER A 473 21.45 34.32 -5.84
N TRP A 474 21.33 34.20 -7.16
CA TRP A 474 22.45 34.29 -8.11
C TRP A 474 22.52 35.67 -8.78
N ASN A 475 21.41 36.40 -8.86
CA ASN A 475 21.30 37.66 -9.61
C ASN A 475 21.12 38.90 -8.73
N VAL A 476 20.97 38.72 -7.42
CA VAL A 476 20.86 39.83 -6.46
C VAL A 476 22.21 40.06 -5.81
N GLU A 477 22.73 41.28 -5.97
CA GLU A 477 23.87 41.77 -5.21
C GLU A 477 23.38 42.53 -3.97
N GLU A 478 24.02 42.34 -2.82
CA GLU A 478 23.72 43.12 -1.62
C GLU A 478 24.77 44.21 -1.41
N ARG A 479 24.32 45.47 -1.38
CA ARG A 479 25.13 46.67 -1.15
C ARG A 479 24.77 47.34 0.18
N ILE A 480 25.74 47.94 0.83
CA ILE A 480 25.54 48.64 2.11
C ILE A 480 25.58 50.15 1.88
N ALA A 481 24.56 50.85 2.35
CA ALA A 481 24.47 52.30 2.32
C ALA A 481 24.72 52.89 3.71
N PHE A 482 25.60 53.89 3.76
CA PHE A 482 26.02 54.59 4.98
C PHE A 482 25.46 56.01 5.11
N GLU A 483 24.48 56.38 4.28
CA GLU A 483 23.86 57.70 4.31
C GLU A 483 23.25 57.97 5.69
N GLY A 484 23.80 58.95 6.43
CA GLY A 484 23.37 59.28 7.79
C GLY A 484 23.79 58.28 8.88
N ALA A 485 24.69 57.35 8.56
CA ALA A 485 25.20 56.37 9.52
C ALA A 485 26.09 57.02 10.58
N ARG A 486 25.99 56.55 11.82
CA ARG A 486 26.87 56.93 12.93
C ARG A 486 27.66 55.72 13.38
N PHE A 487 28.94 55.92 13.66
CA PHE A 487 29.85 54.82 14.02
C PHE A 487 30.22 54.90 15.49
N ALA A 488 30.24 53.75 16.15
CA ALA A 488 30.73 53.60 17.51
C ALA A 488 31.69 52.41 17.60
N ASP A 489 32.80 52.60 18.31
CA ASP A 489 33.69 51.51 18.66
C ASP A 489 33.07 50.71 19.81
N GLY A 490 32.76 49.45 19.54
CA GLY A 490 32.09 48.55 20.47
C GLY A 490 33.03 47.51 21.09
N PRO A 491 32.54 46.69 22.05
CA PRO A 491 33.33 45.63 22.70
C PRO A 491 33.79 44.50 21.77
N ILE A 492 33.42 44.55 20.48
CA ILE A 492 33.76 43.56 19.45
C ILE A 492 34.94 43.99 18.57
N ALA A 493 35.58 45.13 18.87
CA ALA A 493 36.69 45.67 18.08
C ALA A 493 37.86 44.68 17.92
N THR A 494 38.09 43.82 18.91
CA THR A 494 39.18 42.83 18.92
C THR A 494 38.82 41.48 18.29
N LEU A 495 37.62 41.32 17.73
CA LEU A 495 37.13 40.08 17.14
C LEU A 495 38.08 39.55 16.05
N ILE A 496 38.24 40.30 14.97
CA ILE A 496 39.06 39.87 13.83
C ILE A 496 40.53 39.73 14.22
N PRO A 497 41.13 40.66 15.00
CA PRO A 497 42.48 40.48 15.52
C PRO A 497 42.68 39.19 16.31
N SER A 498 41.70 38.76 17.11
CA SER A 498 41.82 37.55 17.93
C SER A 498 41.86 36.23 17.14
N ILE A 499 41.38 36.23 15.89
CA ILE A 499 41.34 35.05 15.01
C ILE A 499 42.22 35.20 13.78
N ALA A 500 43.02 36.26 13.70
CA ALA A 500 43.82 36.63 12.53
C ALA A 500 44.72 35.48 12.04
N GLU A 501 45.41 34.80 12.95
CA GLU A 501 46.30 33.68 12.60
C GLU A 501 45.52 32.48 12.03
N GLY A 502 44.32 32.22 12.56
CA GLY A 502 43.42 31.20 12.01
C GLY A 502 42.90 31.55 10.62
N LEU A 503 42.56 32.82 10.38
CA LEU A 503 42.14 33.31 9.07
C LEU A 503 43.25 33.23 8.03
N VAL A 504 44.51 33.54 8.40
CA VAL A 504 45.67 33.37 7.51
C VAL A 504 45.89 31.89 7.20
N ARG A 505 45.78 31.01 8.19
CA ARG A 505 45.90 29.56 7.99
C ARG A 505 44.86 29.02 7.01
N ILE A 506 43.59 29.44 7.15
CA ILE A 506 42.52 29.14 6.19
C ILE A 506 42.88 29.71 4.80
N ALA A 507 43.30 30.97 4.73
CA ALA A 507 43.64 31.63 3.47
C ALA A 507 44.75 30.88 2.69
N VAL A 508 45.80 30.43 3.38
CA VAL A 508 46.88 29.64 2.76
C VAL A 508 46.37 28.28 2.29
N HIS A 509 45.59 27.58 3.11
CA HIS A 509 45.08 26.24 2.79
C HIS A 509 44.19 26.24 1.54
N PHE A 510 43.35 27.27 1.38
CA PHE A 510 42.46 27.43 0.23
C PHE A 510 43.05 28.31 -0.89
N GLN A 511 44.37 28.53 -0.88
CA GLN A 511 45.09 29.24 -1.96
C GLN A 511 44.58 30.66 -2.23
N SER A 512 44.19 31.40 -1.19
CA SER A 512 43.74 32.78 -1.30
C SER A 512 44.74 33.66 -2.08
N PRO A 513 44.26 34.51 -3.00
CA PRO A 513 45.07 35.50 -3.71
C PRO A 513 45.85 36.44 -2.78
N ARG A 514 45.36 36.67 -1.55
CA ARG A 514 45.99 37.52 -0.53
C ARG A 514 47.08 36.80 0.28
N ALA A 515 47.31 35.51 0.03
CA ALA A 515 48.25 34.68 0.78
C ALA A 515 49.23 33.90 -0.12
N THR A 516 49.39 34.34 -1.38
CA THR A 516 50.17 33.65 -2.42
C THR A 516 51.69 33.66 -2.16
N THR A 517 52.23 34.80 -1.71
CA THR A 517 53.66 34.97 -1.41
C THR A 517 53.91 35.15 0.10
N PRO A 518 55.13 34.91 0.59
CA PRO A 518 55.47 35.20 1.99
C PRO A 518 55.18 36.65 2.41
N SER A 519 55.50 37.62 1.56
CA SER A 519 55.20 39.04 1.82
C SER A 519 53.70 39.33 1.81
N ALA A 520 52.91 38.69 0.93
CA ALA A 520 51.45 38.81 0.92
C ALA A 520 50.83 38.22 2.21
N LYS A 521 51.34 37.08 2.70
CA LYS A 521 50.91 36.48 3.97
C LYS A 521 51.16 37.40 5.15
N GLU A 522 52.33 38.04 5.22
CA GLU A 522 52.67 39.02 6.26
C GLU A 522 51.77 40.25 6.19
N ALA A 523 51.53 40.79 4.99
CA ALA A 523 50.62 41.90 4.77
C ALA A 523 49.18 41.56 5.18
N LEU A 524 48.70 40.37 4.83
CA LEU A 524 47.38 39.86 5.22
C LEU A 524 47.27 39.70 6.75
N LEU A 525 48.28 39.11 7.40
CA LEU A 525 48.33 38.98 8.85
C LEU A 525 48.32 40.35 9.52
N HIS A 526 49.09 41.30 9.00
CA HIS A 526 49.12 42.68 9.48
C HIS A 526 47.74 43.35 9.36
N ALA A 527 47.09 43.24 8.19
CA ALA A 527 45.75 43.80 7.96
C ALA A 527 44.70 43.21 8.90
N LEU A 528 44.75 41.90 9.18
CA LEU A 528 43.84 41.21 10.09
C LEU A 528 44.11 41.56 11.58
N LYS A 529 45.38 41.65 12.00
CA LYS A 529 45.76 42.04 13.37
C LYS A 529 45.39 43.49 13.71
N HIS A 530 45.32 44.37 12.70
CA HIS A 530 44.93 45.78 12.84
C HIS A 530 43.53 46.09 12.31
N ALA A 531 42.73 45.05 12.04
CA ALA A 531 41.36 45.19 11.58
C ALA A 531 40.51 45.93 12.62
N ARG A 532 39.64 46.84 12.17
CA ARG A 532 38.70 47.56 13.03
C ARG A 532 37.29 47.08 12.77
N VAL A 533 36.60 46.70 13.85
CA VAL A 533 35.19 46.33 13.82
C VAL A 533 34.39 47.43 14.51
N SER A 534 33.59 48.17 13.76
CA SER A 534 32.78 49.27 14.27
C SER A 534 31.28 48.97 14.14
N LEU A 535 30.50 49.46 15.10
CA LEU A 535 29.05 49.37 15.07
C LEU A 535 28.49 50.58 14.31
N ALA A 536 27.63 50.34 13.33
CA ALA A 536 26.98 51.38 12.54
C ALA A 536 25.49 51.51 12.94
N GLN A 537 25.09 52.70 13.40
CA GLN A 537 23.70 53.11 13.55
C GLN A 537 23.15 53.53 12.18
N ASN A 538 21.87 53.26 11.91
CA ASN A 538 21.17 53.66 10.68
C ASN A 538 21.80 53.15 9.36
N MET A 539 22.61 52.08 9.43
CA MET A 539 23.09 51.39 8.25
C MET A 539 21.93 50.71 7.52
N ARG A 540 21.86 50.88 6.19
CA ARG A 540 20.88 50.19 5.34
C ARG A 540 21.57 49.17 4.46
N SER A 541 20.93 48.02 4.28
CA SER A 541 21.32 47.05 3.26
C SER A 541 20.35 47.18 2.10
N ILE A 542 20.87 47.24 0.89
CA ILE A 542 20.13 47.43 -0.35
C ILE A 542 20.42 46.20 -1.21
N LEU A 543 19.37 45.46 -1.55
CA LEU A 543 19.43 44.40 -2.54
C LEU A 543 19.25 45.02 -3.92
N VAL A 544 20.22 44.77 -4.79
CA VAL A 544 20.24 45.25 -6.17
C VAL A 544 20.08 44.06 -7.07
N TYR A 545 18.93 43.98 -7.74
CA TYR A 545 18.72 43.06 -8.84
C TYR A 545 19.09 43.76 -10.14
N SER A 546 19.97 43.14 -10.92
CA SER A 546 20.38 43.64 -12.23
C SER A 546 20.30 42.54 -13.28
N GLU A 547 19.47 42.75 -14.29
CA GLU A 547 19.37 41.93 -15.50
C GLU A 547 19.36 42.91 -16.69
N GLU A 548 20.17 42.67 -17.72
CA GLU A 548 20.55 43.48 -18.93
C GLU A 548 19.93 44.87 -19.22
N ARG A 549 18.69 45.18 -18.78
CA ARG A 549 18.01 46.50 -18.91
C ARG A 549 17.18 46.95 -17.68
N LYS A 550 17.15 46.20 -16.58
CA LYS A 550 16.33 46.47 -15.39
C LYS A 550 17.20 46.45 -14.13
N LEU A 551 17.22 47.59 -13.44
CA LEU A 551 17.82 47.75 -12.12
C LEU A 551 16.69 47.94 -11.11
N VAL A 552 16.58 47.05 -10.14
CA VAL A 552 15.62 47.18 -9.04
C VAL A 552 16.38 47.16 -7.73
N GLU A 553 16.28 48.25 -6.98
CA GLU A 553 16.88 48.40 -5.66
C GLU A 553 15.80 48.32 -4.59
N VAL A 554 16.02 47.49 -3.58
CA VAL A 554 15.09 47.32 -2.46
C VAL A 554 15.84 47.28 -1.15
N ASP A 555 15.28 47.87 -0.10
CA ASP A 555 15.84 47.68 1.23
C ASP A 555 15.77 46.20 1.61
N SER A 556 16.91 45.62 1.98
CA SER A 556 16.98 44.27 2.49
C SER A 556 16.33 44.23 3.88
N PRO A 557 15.43 43.28 4.16
CA PRO A 557 14.95 43.04 5.51
C PRO A 557 16.07 42.52 6.43
N LEU A 558 17.11 41.94 5.84
CA LEU A 558 18.32 41.48 6.52
C LEU A 558 19.36 42.61 6.45
N LEU A 559 19.83 43.13 7.58
CA LEU A 559 20.98 44.03 7.55
C LEU A 559 22.22 43.23 7.12
N GLY A 560 23.00 43.78 6.20
CA GLY A 560 24.23 43.15 5.71
C GLY A 560 25.46 43.60 6.48
N VAL A 561 26.61 43.11 6.05
CA VAL A 561 27.93 43.46 6.61
C VAL A 561 28.72 44.18 5.53
N SER A 562 29.34 45.29 5.87
CA SER A 562 30.28 45.96 4.96
C SER A 562 31.70 45.69 5.39
N ILE A 563 32.53 45.25 4.46
CA ILE A 563 33.96 45.08 4.64
C ILE A 563 34.66 45.98 3.63
N GLN A 564 35.54 46.87 4.09
CA GLN A 564 36.25 47.84 3.27
C GLN A 564 37.75 47.84 3.57
N GLY A 565 38.55 48.25 2.59
CA GLY A 565 39.99 48.48 2.73
C GLY A 565 40.87 47.34 2.20
N SER A 566 41.91 47.70 1.46
CA SER A 566 42.98 46.80 1.00
C SER A 566 44.05 46.60 2.07
N ASP A 567 44.43 47.67 2.78
CA ASP A 567 45.59 47.73 3.67
C ASP A 567 45.19 47.77 5.16
N GLN A 568 44.02 48.34 5.45
CA GLN A 568 43.40 48.34 6.78
C GLN A 568 41.97 47.83 6.67
N LEU A 569 41.72 46.64 7.20
CA LEU A 569 40.41 45.99 7.15
C LEU A 569 39.41 46.68 8.08
N MET A 570 38.36 47.28 7.50
CA MET A 570 37.26 47.91 8.22
C MET A 570 36.01 47.05 8.09
N VAL A 571 35.47 46.57 9.20
CA VAL A 571 34.24 45.77 9.25
C VAL A 571 33.16 46.56 9.97
N TYR A 572 32.04 46.79 9.29
CA TYR A 572 30.87 47.48 9.86
C TYR A 572 29.74 46.50 10.13
N LEU A 573 29.27 46.48 11.38
CA LEU A 573 28.17 45.64 11.84
C LEU A 573 27.01 46.48 12.36
N PRO A 574 25.76 45.98 12.33
CA PRO A 574 24.63 46.68 12.92
C PRO A 574 24.80 46.93 14.43
N GLU A 575 24.38 48.09 14.92
CA GLU A 575 24.32 48.36 16.36
C GLU A 575 23.26 47.51 17.07
N ASN A 576 22.13 47.23 16.41
CA ASN A 576 21.06 46.40 16.97
C ASN A 576 21.58 44.98 17.32
N PRO A 577 21.42 44.52 18.56
CA PRO A 577 22.02 43.27 19.03
C PRO A 577 21.51 42.02 18.30
N ASP A 578 20.21 41.93 18.02
CA ASP A 578 19.60 40.77 17.35
C ASP A 578 20.06 40.69 15.90
N LYS A 579 20.05 41.83 15.20
CA LYS A 579 20.52 41.92 13.81
C LYS A 579 22.02 41.67 13.71
N ARG A 580 22.80 42.14 14.68
CA ARG A 580 24.24 41.86 14.77
C ARG A 580 24.50 40.37 14.94
N GLN A 581 23.78 39.70 15.83
CA GLN A 581 23.93 38.26 16.04
C GLN A 581 23.56 37.46 14.78
N LEU A 582 22.53 37.89 14.05
CA LEU A 582 22.18 37.28 12.76
C LEU A 582 23.29 37.47 11.72
N CYS A 583 23.80 38.69 11.55
CA CYS A 583 24.93 38.98 10.64
C CYS A 583 26.15 38.13 11.00
N TRP A 584 26.41 37.99 12.29
CA TRP A 584 27.50 37.19 12.81
C TRP A 584 27.42 35.72 12.39
N ALA A 585 26.23 35.13 12.45
CA ALA A 585 26.02 33.72 12.13
C ALA A 585 25.88 33.44 10.61
N THR A 586 25.65 34.48 9.80
CA THR A 586 25.29 34.35 8.38
C THR A 586 26.21 35.15 7.46
N SER A 587 26.01 36.47 7.36
CA SER A 587 26.67 37.32 6.36
C SER A 587 28.16 37.58 6.64
N LEU A 588 28.57 37.75 7.90
CA LEU A 588 29.95 38.09 8.28
C LEU A 588 30.97 37.02 7.84
N PRO A 589 30.80 35.71 8.13
CA PRO A 589 31.71 34.67 7.66
C PRO A 589 31.86 34.68 6.15
N ARG A 590 30.75 34.80 5.41
CA ARG A 590 30.73 34.79 3.95
C ARG A 590 31.46 36.01 3.38
N ARG A 591 31.15 37.23 3.85
CA ARG A 591 31.81 38.46 3.39
C ARG A 591 33.31 38.47 3.71
N LEU A 592 33.73 37.88 4.83
CA LEU A 592 35.15 37.73 5.15
C LEU A 592 35.86 36.80 4.17
N VAL A 593 35.24 35.67 3.80
CA VAL A 593 35.79 34.78 2.78
C VAL A 593 35.82 35.44 1.41
N GLU A 594 34.77 36.18 1.03
CA GLU A 594 34.76 36.98 -0.21
C GLU A 594 35.95 37.94 -0.25
N TRP A 595 36.17 38.70 0.84
CA TRP A 595 37.31 39.60 0.94
C TRP A 595 38.65 38.87 0.86
N LEU A 596 38.80 37.73 1.56
CA LEU A 596 40.00 36.89 1.49
C LEU A 596 40.28 36.38 0.08
N MET A 597 39.24 36.03 -0.68
CA MET A 597 39.32 35.49 -2.03
C MET A 597 39.28 36.55 -3.14
N THR A 598 39.23 37.83 -2.77
CA THR A 598 39.32 38.95 -3.71
C THR A 598 40.76 39.40 -3.86
N HIS A 599 41.28 39.34 -5.08
CA HIS A 599 42.63 39.80 -5.38
C HIS A 599 42.77 41.31 -5.08
N PRO A 600 43.79 41.73 -4.32
CA PRO A 600 43.90 43.10 -3.82
C PRO A 600 44.07 44.16 -4.92
N GLU A 601 44.69 43.81 -6.05
CA GLU A 601 44.99 44.78 -7.13
C GLU A 601 43.97 44.79 -8.29
N THR A 602 43.36 43.64 -8.61
CA THR A 602 42.48 43.47 -9.77
C THR A 602 41.00 43.50 -9.38
N GLU A 603 40.72 43.49 -8.07
CA GLU A 603 39.37 43.38 -7.47
C GLU A 603 38.57 42.18 -8.00
N SER A 604 39.24 41.19 -8.58
CA SER A 604 38.63 39.95 -9.05
C SER A 604 38.49 38.99 -7.88
N ALA A 605 37.26 38.56 -7.60
CA ALA A 605 36.97 37.51 -6.64
C ALA A 605 37.05 36.13 -7.30
N GLU A 606 37.73 35.19 -6.65
CA GLU A 606 37.65 33.77 -6.99
C GLU A 606 36.32 33.16 -6.54
N LEU A 607 35.94 32.01 -7.12
CA LEU A 607 34.69 31.34 -6.78
C LEU A 607 34.69 30.94 -5.30
N LEU A 608 33.64 31.31 -4.57
CA LEU A 608 33.55 31.07 -3.15
C LEU A 608 33.42 29.58 -2.82
N ASN A 609 34.32 29.05 -2.00
CA ASN A 609 34.23 27.68 -1.50
C ASN A 609 33.41 27.65 -0.18
N GLU A 610 32.28 26.94 -0.19
CA GLU A 610 31.38 26.80 0.97
C GLU A 610 32.05 26.13 2.18
N GLN A 611 33.05 25.27 1.97
CA GLN A 611 33.84 24.70 3.06
C GLN A 611 34.65 25.79 3.78
N THR A 612 35.22 26.74 3.03
CA THR A 612 35.94 27.88 3.58
C THR A 612 35.00 28.76 4.42
N VAL A 613 33.77 29.00 3.95
CA VAL A 613 32.75 29.75 4.71
C VAL A 613 32.40 29.04 6.02
N SER A 614 32.23 27.72 5.98
CA SER A 614 31.95 26.90 7.16
C SER A 614 33.08 27.00 8.19
N LEU A 615 34.34 26.89 7.76
CA LEU A 615 35.50 26.98 8.65
C LEU A 615 35.63 28.36 9.28
N VAL A 616 35.46 29.42 8.48
CA VAL A 616 35.45 30.80 8.99
C VAL A 616 34.32 31.00 10.00
N LYS A 617 33.13 30.42 9.75
CA LYS A 617 32.01 30.44 10.70
C LYS A 617 32.37 29.74 12.02
N SER A 618 33.01 28.57 11.98
CA SER A 618 33.43 27.83 13.17
C SER A 618 34.40 28.64 14.04
N ILE A 619 35.39 29.30 13.43
CA ILE A 619 36.35 30.12 14.17
C ILE A 619 35.79 31.49 14.59
N LEU A 620 34.67 31.95 14.02
CA LEU A 620 33.98 33.18 14.41
C LEU A 620 32.99 33.01 15.59
N MET A 621 32.62 31.79 16.00
CA MET A 621 31.61 31.55 17.05
C MET A 621 31.89 32.32 18.37
N PRO A 622 30.89 32.90 19.06
CA PRO A 622 31.11 33.89 20.12
C PRO A 622 31.94 33.47 21.35
N PHE A 623 32.41 34.50 22.04
CA PHE A 623 33.61 34.64 22.89
C PHE A 623 33.59 34.10 24.34
N GLN A 624 32.53 33.45 24.81
CA GLN A 624 32.48 33.05 26.22
C GLN A 624 33.11 31.67 26.42
N ASN A 625 34.29 31.65 27.07
CA ASN A 625 35.06 30.47 27.50
C ASN A 625 35.84 29.70 26.41
N ARG A 626 36.41 30.39 25.41
CA ARG A 626 37.37 29.76 24.50
C ARG A 626 38.69 29.44 25.21
N SER A 627 39.19 28.23 25.01
CA SER A 627 40.61 27.91 25.27
C SER A 627 41.49 28.83 24.40
N PRO A 628 42.67 29.26 24.88
CA PRO A 628 43.67 29.96 24.04
C PRO A 628 44.02 29.20 22.76
N THR A 629 43.84 27.88 22.74
CA THR A 629 44.10 27.00 21.60
C THR A 629 42.90 26.72 20.71
N PHE A 630 41.69 27.18 21.06
CA PHE A 630 40.44 26.77 20.41
C PHE A 630 40.45 26.89 18.87
N VAL A 631 40.96 28.03 18.36
CA VAL A 631 41.05 28.25 16.90
C VAL A 631 42.00 27.24 16.26
N LYS A 632 43.13 26.94 16.90
CA LYS A 632 44.08 25.93 16.43
C LYS A 632 43.45 24.54 16.45
N ASP A 633 42.81 24.16 17.55
CA ASP A 633 42.19 22.84 17.72
C ASP A 633 41.08 22.58 16.69
N VAL A 634 40.25 23.59 16.40
CA VAL A 634 39.22 23.51 15.35
C VAL A 634 39.85 23.32 13.97
N LEU A 635 40.91 24.07 13.64
CA LEU A 635 41.57 23.96 12.34
C LEU A 635 42.33 22.63 12.17
N ASP A 636 42.94 22.12 13.23
CA ASP A 636 43.59 20.81 13.25
C ASP A 636 42.56 19.69 13.05
N ALA A 637 41.41 19.75 13.73
CA ALA A 637 40.33 18.77 13.60
C ALA A 637 39.71 18.72 12.20
N GLU A 638 39.65 19.88 11.52
CA GLU A 638 39.14 20.02 10.16
C GLU A 638 40.22 19.76 9.08
N GLY A 639 41.43 19.34 9.47
CA GLY A 639 42.51 18.99 8.55
C GLY A 639 43.17 20.18 7.86
N VAL A 640 42.94 21.41 8.32
CA VAL A 640 43.60 22.60 7.81
C VAL A 640 45.01 22.61 8.36
N VAL A 641 46.03 22.34 7.53
CA VAL A 641 47.44 22.22 7.97
C VAL A 641 48.02 23.56 8.44
N ASP A 642 49.00 23.54 9.35
CA ASP A 642 49.69 24.73 9.84
C ASP A 642 50.50 25.40 8.71
N VAL A 643 50.57 26.73 8.70
CA VAL A 643 51.25 27.51 7.67
C VAL A 643 52.73 27.15 7.62
N GLU A 644 53.37 26.99 8.77
CA GLU A 644 54.79 26.62 8.87
C GLU A 644 55.04 25.23 8.28
N THR A 645 54.12 24.29 8.53
CA THR A 645 54.20 22.91 8.02
C THR A 645 53.96 22.86 6.51
N LEU A 646 53.04 23.69 6.00
CA LEU A 646 52.82 23.85 4.56
C LEU A 646 54.05 24.45 3.89
N THR A 647 54.66 25.50 4.45
CA THR A 647 55.86 26.13 3.89
C THR A 647 57.12 25.27 3.97
N ALA A 648 57.18 24.34 4.93
CA ALA A 648 58.29 23.39 5.07
C ALA A 648 58.15 22.14 4.16
N SER A 649 57.05 22.03 3.41
CA SER A 649 56.83 20.91 2.50
C SER A 649 57.85 20.93 1.34
N PRO A 650 58.51 19.81 1.01
CA PRO A 650 59.40 19.74 -0.14
C PRO A 650 58.65 19.86 -1.49
N TYR A 651 57.32 19.85 -1.46
CA TYR A 651 56.44 19.96 -2.62
C TYR A 651 55.69 21.29 -2.72
N THR A 652 55.88 22.22 -1.77
CA THR A 652 55.40 23.60 -1.97
C THR A 652 56.28 24.28 -3.02
N LEU A 653 55.65 24.69 -4.13
CA LEU A 653 56.32 25.38 -5.23
C LEU A 653 56.91 26.69 -4.71
N HIS A 654 58.23 26.70 -4.46
CA HIS A 654 58.99 27.93 -4.40
C HIS A 654 59.15 28.47 -5.83
N ASP A 655 58.81 29.74 -6.04
CA ASP A 655 59.14 30.47 -7.26
C ASP A 655 60.65 30.32 -7.52
N GLY A 656 61.02 29.53 -8.53
CA GLY A 656 62.42 29.36 -8.92
C GLY A 656 62.92 27.95 -9.26
N MET A 657 62.08 26.96 -9.59
CA MET A 657 62.53 25.69 -10.15
C MET A 657 62.23 25.60 -11.67
N PRO A 658 63.19 25.21 -12.52
CA PRO A 658 62.99 25.17 -13.96
C PRO A 658 62.03 24.04 -14.33
N VAL A 659 61.10 24.35 -15.23
CA VAL A 659 60.15 23.39 -15.82
C VAL A 659 60.95 22.22 -16.40
N LEU A 660 60.81 21.04 -15.79
CA LEU A 660 61.36 19.81 -16.32
C LEU A 660 60.47 19.29 -17.44
N GLY A 661 60.98 19.41 -18.68
CA GLY A 661 60.73 18.45 -19.75
C GLY A 661 59.60 18.78 -20.71
N GLU A 662 59.87 19.66 -21.68
CA GLU A 662 59.26 19.56 -23.01
C GLU A 662 59.69 18.22 -23.64
N GLY A 663 58.71 17.38 -23.98
CA GLY A 663 58.88 16.32 -24.97
C GLY A 663 59.13 16.94 -26.36
N PRO A 664 59.85 16.24 -27.26
CA PRO A 664 60.45 16.88 -28.42
C PRO A 664 59.40 17.35 -29.43
N SER A 665 59.61 18.59 -29.87
CA SER A 665 58.99 19.22 -31.03
C SER A 665 58.88 18.25 -32.22
N GLN A 666 57.67 18.10 -32.76
CA GLN A 666 57.49 17.92 -34.20
C GLN A 666 57.18 19.27 -34.81
N ALA A 667 58.16 19.78 -35.56
CA ALA A 667 58.03 20.94 -36.42
C ALA A 667 57.04 20.64 -37.56
N SER A 668 56.07 21.52 -37.75
CA SER A 668 55.56 21.82 -39.08
C SER A 668 55.33 23.33 -39.20
N THR A 669 55.74 23.83 -40.35
CA THR A 669 56.09 25.21 -40.65
C THR A 669 54.92 26.03 -41.17
N THR A 670 54.85 27.28 -40.72
CA THR A 670 54.48 28.52 -41.44
C THR A 670 53.11 28.65 -42.13
N SER A 671 52.30 29.61 -41.69
CA SER A 671 52.04 30.86 -42.45
C SER A 671 51.47 31.97 -41.56
N LYS A 672 51.95 33.19 -41.77
CA LYS A 672 51.45 34.46 -41.22
C LYS A 672 50.11 34.84 -41.86
N ASP A 673 49.19 35.45 -41.11
CA ASP A 673 48.84 36.88 -41.19
C ASP A 673 47.55 37.20 -40.41
N ASP A 674 47.47 38.47 -40.00
CA ASP A 674 46.32 39.26 -39.51
C ASP A 674 45.94 39.25 -38.01
N ALA A 675 46.35 40.32 -37.33
CA ALA A 675 45.69 40.91 -36.18
C ALA A 675 44.51 41.81 -36.63
N PRO A 676 43.49 42.03 -35.79
CA PRO A 676 43.45 43.31 -35.08
C PRO A 676 42.92 43.27 -33.62
N SER A 677 43.54 44.11 -32.79
CA SER A 677 43.07 44.93 -31.64
C SER A 677 42.09 44.42 -30.55
N PRO A 678 42.22 44.92 -29.30
CA PRO A 678 41.61 44.32 -28.12
C PRO A 678 40.20 44.85 -27.84
N GLY A 679 39.21 43.96 -27.81
CA GLY A 679 37.88 44.21 -27.30
C GLY A 679 37.72 43.64 -25.89
N THR A 680 37.43 44.50 -24.93
CA THR A 680 37.15 44.19 -23.52
C THR A 680 36.00 43.19 -23.41
N ASN A 681 36.29 41.93 -23.09
CA ASN A 681 35.27 40.90 -22.82
C ASN A 681 35.52 40.29 -21.44
N ARG A 682 34.82 40.82 -20.42
CA ARG A 682 34.61 40.13 -19.14
C ARG A 682 33.70 38.93 -19.39
N ARG A 683 34.28 37.76 -19.64
CA ARG A 683 33.55 36.48 -19.59
C ARG A 683 33.22 36.16 -18.13
N LYS A 684 31.93 36.21 -17.77
CA LYS A 684 31.40 35.54 -16.58
C LYS A 684 31.58 34.03 -16.79
N ILE A 685 32.34 33.39 -15.92
CA ILE A 685 32.58 31.95 -15.94
C ILE A 685 31.51 31.29 -15.07
N LEU A 686 30.68 30.44 -15.67
CA LEU A 686 29.70 29.57 -14.98
C LEU A 686 30.43 28.51 -14.14
N PRO A 687 29.96 28.18 -12.92
CA PRO A 687 30.55 27.12 -12.12
C PRO A 687 30.23 25.74 -12.70
N LEU A 688 31.26 24.89 -12.74
CA LEU A 688 31.23 23.51 -13.20
C LEU A 688 30.45 22.59 -12.24
N ARG A 689 29.59 21.77 -12.85
CA ARG A 689 28.80 20.67 -12.28
C ARG A 689 29.61 19.79 -11.30
N ARG A 690 29.06 19.57 -10.10
CA ARG A 690 29.37 18.37 -9.30
C ARG A 690 28.49 17.21 -9.81
N LYS A 691 29.13 16.15 -10.31
CA LYS A 691 28.50 14.84 -10.42
C LYS A 691 28.28 14.30 -9.00
N VAL A 692 27.03 13.95 -8.69
CA VAL A 692 26.69 12.95 -7.67
C VAL A 692 26.66 11.60 -8.37
#